data_AF-A0AAV9TSI9-F1
#
_entry.id   AF-A0AAV9TSI9-F1
#
_cell.length_a   1.000
_cell.length_b   1.000
_cell.length_c   1.000
_cell.angle_alpha   90.00
_cell.angle_beta   90.00
_cell.angle_gamma   90.00
#
_symmetry.space_group_name_H-M   'P 1'
#
loop_
_entity.id
_entity.type
_entity.pdbx_description
1 polymer ?
#
loop_
_entity_poly.entity_id
_entity_poly.type
_entity_poly.pdbx_seq_one_letter_code
_entity_poly.pdbx_strand_id
1 'polypeptide(L)'
;MSAATVFDSTLFGNIFGTEEARQAFSERSYVANLIKAECALAEAEEAEGIVPAGTAAALREHCDVSKIDWQLLAARTEIVGYPVLPLVEQMSKWVAEETSGYIHWGATTQDIMDLASVLQMKTGLEIVERLLRKVTSTLEKMSAAYRDVPMAGRTHLQHALPITFGYKCAVWLAGFRRHVKRLEQIKESCLLVQFGGAAGTLASLGTSDSGIRVRKRLATILGLQDPVITWHVARDTVAEIINYLALVGGSLGKIALDLIIMSSNELNEVAEPYVPHRGASSTMPQKRNPISSEVILAQSKILRAQAGLVLDGMVSDFERASGPWHLEWAAIPTAFISIVGSLHQAEFALSGLQVNKDVMMTNLKSTKGLIVAEAVMMDLAKYTGRQEAHEIVYKACVEAHENGISLQEALEKSPHVTNHLASAELSKLCDPTSYYQNEGVDDSGNGSAPSKTPEPAISAATQVSKPHDQGLLQQQQHVVTGQSPLNLFPVNSTDRPTTTAWPRQTDVSSASRARQGPEPVVGHMGRLVSNDDQVAMFAGSSTGVHFISQAEQQLQMLRIHTDTFPSSVYNLYLHNIWGVPPKDSESQVVAAMISQLPLNAAGILEATIDRWTPLYPVVHKHTTLEAFRRLSEDPEHGDPSTLHQILGLLALGTLGLPGSCVESHQHFLCLSETYYTMASALTNILHERPSLPTLQGLEISQIYLQLSSRYSVASQLGGMATRMAQNLGLHRHSQRFKFDPLETELRRRVWWCQYSLDTFSSAYHGMPRLIRDQDVDTDLPSRVDHDQVSRESVAFPLPGERSQVDTALCLFKLAVIVGEALEKLYSTTRRRGGVTKVNQLQAELTMWERMLPMHKAADPEDDGADLAPVAAIDTFEVTFLRAAFYNATVHVHRPALAFTTADPQFNVSLLACGRASAELIRLSATSVSDSKNDDGPNRGIDAVIIAHLYPNGLHMLWQAGLTLLFARWKGQPIAGDEEDEDLVRSCAETLRHLRAGDASGYVAQCADVLDMLREKTFSAREAQQPAALDQLQWNVWDWPMASALELANTLDAMPMDLQFDTGLGLYDAGVAAQQKTTTVNDERRA
;
A
#
# COMPACT_ATOMS: atom_id res chain seq x y z
N MET A 1 -19.66 30.85 -10.22
CA MET A 1 -19.50 29.81 -9.19
C MET A 1 -19.21 28.51 -9.92
N SER A 2 -18.15 27.80 -9.54
CA SER A 2 -17.86 26.46 -10.07
C SER A 2 -18.84 25.45 -9.48
N ALA A 3 -19.23 24.45 -10.27
CA ALA A 3 -19.91 23.27 -9.74
C ALA A 3 -18.99 22.54 -8.74
N ALA A 4 -19.55 22.04 -7.64
CA ALA A 4 -18.80 21.29 -6.64
C ALA A 4 -18.35 19.91 -7.14
N THR A 5 -19.11 19.32 -8.08
CA THR A 5 -18.75 18.06 -8.76
C THR A 5 -18.69 18.25 -10.28
N VAL A 6 -18.09 17.27 -10.98
CA VAL A 6 -18.11 17.22 -12.45
C VAL A 6 -19.52 16.96 -13.01
N PHE A 7 -20.41 16.37 -12.21
CA PHE A 7 -21.77 16.03 -12.61
C PHE A 7 -22.68 17.26 -12.63
N ASP A 8 -22.55 18.16 -11.66
CA ASP A 8 -23.31 19.41 -11.57
C ASP A 8 -22.77 20.51 -12.52
N SER A 9 -21.66 20.22 -13.21
CA SER A 9 -21.06 21.14 -14.16
C SER A 9 -21.92 21.31 -15.42
N THR A 10 -22.31 22.55 -15.73
CA THR A 10 -22.94 22.89 -17.02
C THR A 10 -22.04 22.60 -18.22
N LEU A 11 -20.72 22.50 -18.01
CA LEU A 11 -19.73 22.20 -19.05
C LEU A 11 -19.49 20.69 -19.21
N PHE A 12 -19.37 19.96 -18.09
CA PHE A 12 -18.90 18.56 -18.08
C PHE A 12 -19.98 17.52 -17.74
N GLY A 13 -21.11 17.91 -17.17
CA GLY A 13 -22.12 16.96 -16.67
C GLY A 13 -22.69 16.04 -17.75
N ASN A 14 -22.84 16.52 -18.99
CA ASN A 14 -23.28 15.73 -20.15
C ASN A 14 -22.17 14.90 -20.81
N ILE A 15 -20.92 15.00 -20.35
CA ILE A 15 -19.82 14.13 -20.76
C ILE A 15 -19.76 12.92 -19.81
N PHE A 16 -19.88 13.18 -18.50
CA PHE A 16 -19.82 12.19 -17.41
C PHE A 16 -21.19 11.63 -16.99
N GLY A 17 -22.24 11.86 -17.79
CA GLY A 17 -23.61 11.51 -17.46
C GLY A 17 -24.58 11.98 -18.53
N THR A 18 -25.88 11.83 -18.28
CA THR A 18 -26.97 12.36 -19.12
C THR A 18 -27.87 13.27 -18.30
N GLU A 19 -28.58 14.20 -18.96
CA GLU A 19 -29.59 15.03 -18.30
C GLU A 19 -30.65 14.16 -17.61
N GLU A 20 -31.08 13.07 -18.25
CA GLU A 20 -32.03 12.10 -17.68
C GLU A 20 -31.53 11.50 -16.34
N ALA A 21 -30.26 11.07 -16.29
CA ALA A 21 -29.68 10.53 -15.05
C ALA A 21 -29.52 11.61 -13.97
N ARG A 22 -29.05 12.82 -14.32
CA ARG A 22 -28.92 13.91 -13.35
C ARG A 22 -30.27 14.38 -12.83
N GLN A 23 -31.31 14.39 -13.64
CA GLN A 23 -32.68 14.66 -13.18
C GLN A 23 -33.17 13.57 -12.21
N ALA A 24 -32.97 12.29 -12.54
CA ALA A 24 -33.35 11.18 -11.67
C ALA A 24 -32.66 11.22 -10.29
N PHE A 25 -31.39 11.63 -10.24
CA PHE A 25 -30.59 11.77 -9.02
C PHE A 25 -30.47 13.22 -8.50
N SER A 26 -31.33 14.13 -8.98
CA SER A 26 -31.36 15.52 -8.49
C SER A 26 -31.95 15.63 -7.09
N GLU A 27 -31.59 16.69 -6.36
CA GLU A 27 -32.20 17.04 -5.07
C GLU A 27 -33.73 17.16 -5.15
N ARG A 28 -34.25 17.74 -6.25
CA ARG A 28 -35.69 17.81 -6.53
C ARG A 28 -36.33 16.43 -6.68
N SER A 29 -35.66 15.49 -7.34
CA SER A 29 -36.12 14.10 -7.45
C SER A 29 -36.05 13.37 -6.12
N TYR A 30 -35.00 13.60 -5.32
CA TYR A 30 -34.87 12.99 -3.99
C TYR A 30 -36.02 13.42 -3.08
N VAL A 31 -36.27 14.73 -2.95
CA VAL A 31 -37.38 15.25 -2.11
C VAL A 31 -38.75 14.84 -2.66
N ALA A 32 -38.94 14.76 -3.99
CA ALA A 32 -40.16 14.20 -4.57
C ALA A 32 -40.36 12.72 -4.17
N ASN A 33 -39.30 11.93 -4.08
CA ASN A 33 -39.38 10.55 -3.62
C ASN A 33 -39.56 10.43 -2.09
N LEU A 34 -39.06 11.38 -1.28
CA LEU A 34 -39.42 11.47 0.15
C LEU A 34 -40.94 11.70 0.32
N ILE A 35 -41.50 12.69 -0.38
CA ILE A 35 -42.96 12.97 -0.35
C ILE A 35 -43.76 11.76 -0.84
N LYS A 36 -43.28 11.07 -1.89
CA LYS A 36 -43.90 9.85 -2.41
C LYS A 36 -43.88 8.71 -1.40
N ALA A 37 -42.79 8.54 -0.64
CA ALA A 37 -42.69 7.54 0.41
C ALA A 37 -43.68 7.81 1.55
N GLU A 38 -43.81 9.06 2.00
CA GLU A 38 -44.82 9.48 3.00
C GLU A 38 -46.26 9.23 2.51
N CYS A 39 -46.58 9.62 1.26
CA CYS A 39 -47.91 9.39 0.70
C CYS A 39 -48.25 7.89 0.55
N ALA A 40 -47.26 7.08 0.16
CA ALA A 40 -47.42 5.64 0.03
C ALA A 40 -47.52 4.92 1.39
N LEU A 41 -46.84 5.44 2.43
CA LEU A 41 -46.96 4.95 3.79
C LEU A 41 -48.39 5.18 4.31
N ALA A 42 -48.91 6.40 4.20
CA ALA A 42 -50.29 6.69 4.60
C ALA A 42 -51.31 5.85 3.81
N GLU A 43 -51.07 5.57 2.52
CA GLU A 43 -51.90 4.66 1.72
C GLU A 43 -51.83 3.21 2.23
N ALA A 44 -50.65 2.75 2.65
CA ALA A 44 -50.48 1.42 3.24
C ALA A 44 -51.17 1.31 4.61
N GLU A 45 -51.07 2.35 5.42
CA GLU A 45 -51.68 2.44 6.76
C GLU A 45 -53.20 2.59 6.70
N GLU A 46 -53.74 3.38 5.76
CA GLU A 46 -55.18 3.52 5.54
C GLU A 46 -55.79 2.18 5.10
N ALA A 47 -55.11 1.46 4.19
CA ALA A 47 -55.55 0.15 3.71
C ALA A 47 -55.56 -0.94 4.79
N GLU A 48 -54.70 -0.83 5.81
CA GLU A 48 -54.64 -1.74 6.96
C GLU A 48 -55.40 -1.21 8.21
N GLY A 49 -56.08 -0.06 8.08
CA GLY A 49 -56.95 0.52 9.12
C GLY A 49 -56.23 1.23 10.28
N ILE A 50 -54.98 1.64 10.08
CA ILE A 50 -54.13 2.30 11.09
C ILE A 50 -54.40 3.81 11.17
N VAL A 51 -54.56 4.46 10.01
CA VAL A 51 -54.94 5.89 9.91
C VAL A 51 -56.35 6.03 9.32
N PRO A 52 -57.05 7.16 9.55
CA PRO A 52 -58.42 7.34 9.08
C PRO A 52 -58.57 7.28 7.55
N ALA A 53 -59.71 6.79 7.08
CA ALA A 53 -60.06 6.79 5.67
C ALA A 53 -60.10 8.22 5.10
N GLY A 54 -59.49 8.40 3.92
CA GLY A 54 -59.30 9.70 3.27
C GLY A 54 -57.93 10.34 3.49
N THR A 55 -57.13 9.86 4.45
CA THR A 55 -55.79 10.42 4.75
C THR A 55 -54.86 10.38 3.53
N ALA A 56 -54.75 9.24 2.86
CA ALA A 56 -53.90 9.09 1.68
C ALA A 56 -54.44 9.86 0.47
N ALA A 57 -55.76 10.07 0.37
CA ALA A 57 -56.34 10.91 -0.66
C ALA A 57 -55.94 12.38 -0.46
N ALA A 58 -56.06 12.91 0.77
CA ALA A 58 -55.67 14.27 1.10
C ALA A 58 -54.17 14.54 0.89
N LEU A 59 -53.28 13.61 1.29
CA LEU A 59 -51.85 13.74 1.02
C LEU A 59 -51.54 13.74 -0.48
N ARG A 60 -52.13 12.83 -1.27
CA ARG A 60 -51.91 12.79 -2.73
C ARG A 60 -52.44 14.01 -3.47
N GLU A 61 -53.50 14.66 -2.96
CA GLU A 61 -54.04 15.90 -3.56
C GLU A 61 -53.20 17.14 -3.20
N HIS A 62 -52.63 17.19 -1.99
CA HIS A 62 -52.06 18.41 -1.45
C HIS A 62 -50.53 18.41 -1.28
N CYS A 63 -49.87 17.26 -1.21
CA CYS A 63 -48.42 17.18 -1.02
C CYS A 63 -47.68 17.01 -2.35
N ASP A 64 -47.03 18.09 -2.82
CA ASP A 64 -46.23 18.09 -4.04
C ASP A 64 -44.92 18.87 -3.86
N VAL A 65 -43.85 18.41 -4.52
CA VAL A 65 -42.50 19.00 -4.46
C VAL A 65 -42.42 20.44 -5.02
N SER A 66 -43.42 20.93 -5.75
CA SER A 66 -43.54 22.34 -6.14
C SER A 66 -43.87 23.27 -4.98
N LYS A 67 -44.38 22.75 -3.85
CA LYS A 67 -44.74 23.55 -2.66
C LYS A 67 -43.60 23.68 -1.64
N ILE A 68 -42.48 22.98 -1.84
CA ILE A 68 -41.32 23.01 -0.94
C ILE A 68 -40.69 24.40 -0.91
N ASP A 69 -40.58 24.97 0.29
CA ASP A 69 -39.63 26.03 0.59
C ASP A 69 -38.24 25.39 0.78
N TRP A 70 -37.42 25.52 -0.26
CA TRP A 70 -36.06 24.97 -0.33
C TRP A 70 -35.11 25.64 0.67
N GLN A 71 -35.29 26.94 0.95
CA GLN A 71 -34.42 27.66 1.88
C GLN A 71 -34.71 27.21 3.32
N LEU A 72 -36.00 27.09 3.67
CA LEU A 72 -36.42 26.54 4.95
C LEU A 72 -36.01 25.08 5.11
N LEU A 73 -36.18 24.25 4.07
CA LEU A 73 -35.80 22.85 4.09
C LEU A 73 -34.30 22.68 4.35
N ALA A 74 -33.45 23.39 3.59
CA ALA A 74 -32.00 23.33 3.74
C ALA A 74 -31.54 23.80 5.13
N ALA A 75 -31.97 24.99 5.57
CA ALA A 75 -31.56 25.55 6.86
C ALA A 75 -32.01 24.70 8.06
N ARG A 76 -33.17 24.04 7.98
CA ARG A 76 -33.62 23.11 9.03
C ARG A 76 -32.92 21.74 8.93
N THR A 77 -32.59 21.28 7.73
CA THR A 77 -31.83 20.04 7.51
C THR A 77 -30.43 20.14 8.13
N GLU A 78 -29.76 21.30 7.98
CA GLU A 78 -28.45 21.57 8.60
C GLU A 78 -28.51 21.48 10.14
N ILE A 79 -29.59 21.98 10.76
CA ILE A 79 -29.79 21.93 12.21
C ILE A 79 -30.15 20.53 12.72
N VAL A 80 -30.96 19.77 11.96
CA VAL A 80 -31.48 18.45 12.36
C VAL A 80 -30.53 17.31 11.99
N GLY A 81 -29.63 17.54 11.02
CA GLY A 81 -28.81 16.53 10.35
C GLY A 81 -29.53 15.76 9.24
N TYR A 82 -30.86 15.88 9.13
CA TYR A 82 -31.68 15.09 8.19
C TYR A 82 -32.91 15.87 7.66
N PRO A 83 -33.33 15.64 6.40
CA PRO A 83 -34.39 16.42 5.76
C PRO A 83 -35.82 16.02 6.13
N VAL A 84 -36.04 14.87 6.78
CA VAL A 84 -37.39 14.31 6.95
C VAL A 84 -38.25 15.10 7.94
N LEU A 85 -37.72 15.48 9.11
CA LEU A 85 -38.47 16.32 10.05
C LEU A 85 -38.92 17.66 9.41
N PRO A 86 -38.02 18.47 8.81
CA PRO A 86 -38.46 19.71 8.17
C PRO A 86 -39.31 19.52 6.92
N LEU A 87 -39.23 18.38 6.23
CA LEU A 87 -40.17 18.02 5.18
C LEU A 87 -41.58 17.81 5.76
N VAL A 88 -41.71 17.01 6.82
CA VAL A 88 -42.99 16.74 7.51
C VAL A 88 -43.59 18.03 8.10
N GLU A 89 -42.76 18.92 8.67
CA GLU A 89 -43.19 20.25 9.15
C GLU A 89 -43.77 21.14 8.03
N GLN A 90 -43.34 20.97 6.77
CA GLN A 90 -43.91 21.66 5.62
C GLN A 90 -45.17 20.94 5.10
N MET A 91 -45.13 19.61 4.94
CA MET A 91 -46.27 18.81 4.48
C MET A 91 -47.50 18.97 5.38
N SER A 92 -47.30 19.03 6.70
CA SER A 92 -48.37 19.25 7.69
C SER A 92 -49.11 20.58 7.52
N LYS A 93 -48.49 21.58 6.89
CA LYS A 93 -49.10 22.89 6.61
C LYS A 93 -49.87 22.93 5.29
N TRP A 94 -49.79 21.88 4.48
CA TRP A 94 -50.47 21.81 3.18
C TRP A 94 -51.79 21.05 3.22
N VAL A 95 -52.07 20.33 4.31
CA VAL A 95 -53.31 19.59 4.56
C VAL A 95 -54.12 20.18 5.71
N ALA A 96 -55.35 19.70 5.90
CA ALA A 96 -56.19 20.06 7.03
C ALA A 96 -55.60 19.56 8.36
N GLU A 97 -55.91 20.24 9.47
CA GLU A 97 -55.37 19.94 10.80
C GLU A 97 -55.72 18.51 11.26
N GLU A 98 -56.91 18.02 10.88
CA GLU A 98 -57.37 16.67 11.16
C GLU A 98 -56.60 15.59 10.39
N THR A 99 -55.87 15.95 9.34
CA THR A 99 -55.02 15.03 8.54
C THR A 99 -53.55 15.14 8.93
N SER A 100 -53.07 16.33 9.32
CA SER A 100 -51.65 16.62 9.53
C SER A 100 -51.01 15.73 10.61
N GLY A 101 -51.76 15.36 11.65
CA GLY A 101 -51.31 14.46 12.72
C GLY A 101 -51.04 13.00 12.31
N TYR A 102 -51.37 12.60 11.07
CA TYR A 102 -51.16 11.25 10.54
C TYR A 102 -50.01 11.16 9.52
N ILE A 103 -49.29 12.26 9.24
CA ILE A 103 -48.08 12.24 8.41
C ILE A 103 -46.93 11.61 9.21
N HIS A 104 -46.07 10.81 8.56
CA HIS A 104 -44.95 10.12 9.20
C HIS A 104 -45.36 9.19 10.36
N TRP A 105 -46.59 8.69 10.37
CA TRP A 105 -47.08 7.82 11.44
C TRP A 105 -46.28 6.52 11.50
N GLY A 106 -45.89 6.12 12.72
CA GLY A 106 -45.09 4.92 12.98
C GLY A 106 -43.64 4.89 12.46
N ALA A 107 -43.30 5.70 11.47
CA ALA A 107 -42.03 5.73 10.75
C ALA A 107 -40.86 6.33 11.55
N THR A 108 -39.68 6.29 10.94
CA THR A 108 -38.52 7.08 11.34
C THR A 108 -37.83 7.69 10.12
N THR A 109 -37.03 8.74 10.33
CA THR A 109 -36.22 9.43 9.31
C THR A 109 -35.60 8.49 8.28
N GLN A 110 -34.96 7.41 8.75
CA GLN A 110 -34.26 6.48 7.88
C GLN A 110 -35.19 5.67 6.98
N ASP A 111 -36.42 5.34 7.41
CA ASP A 111 -37.38 4.63 6.55
C ASP A 111 -37.68 5.44 5.29
N ILE A 112 -37.99 6.72 5.45
CA ILE A 112 -38.35 7.62 4.35
C ILE A 112 -37.14 7.92 3.46
N MET A 113 -35.95 8.12 4.05
CA MET A 113 -34.71 8.37 3.30
C MET A 113 -34.23 7.16 2.51
N ASP A 114 -34.26 5.96 3.07
CA ASP A 114 -33.87 4.73 2.38
C ASP A 114 -34.90 4.38 1.28
N LEU A 115 -36.21 4.57 1.53
CA LEU A 115 -37.23 4.43 0.48
C LEU A 115 -37.00 5.40 -0.69
N ALA A 116 -36.68 6.66 -0.43
CA ALA A 116 -36.39 7.62 -1.49
C ALA A 116 -35.15 7.23 -2.29
N SER A 117 -34.08 6.76 -1.61
CA SER A 117 -32.87 6.23 -2.24
C SER A 117 -33.17 5.00 -3.10
N VAL A 118 -33.94 4.02 -2.61
CA VAL A 118 -34.32 2.82 -3.38
C VAL A 118 -35.19 3.17 -4.60
N LEU A 119 -36.10 4.14 -4.48
CA LEU A 119 -36.89 4.63 -5.61
C LEU A 119 -36.03 5.31 -6.69
N GLN A 120 -35.01 6.08 -6.30
CA GLN A 120 -34.01 6.61 -7.22
C GLN A 120 -33.16 5.49 -7.85
N MET A 121 -32.68 4.53 -7.06
CA MET A 121 -31.91 3.37 -7.56
C MET A 121 -32.73 2.54 -8.55
N LYS A 122 -34.01 2.26 -8.27
CA LYS A 122 -34.94 1.58 -9.19
C LYS A 122 -35.03 2.32 -10.53
N THR A 123 -35.28 3.62 -10.50
CA THR A 123 -35.32 4.49 -11.69
C THR A 123 -33.99 4.47 -12.44
N GLY A 124 -32.86 4.55 -11.72
CA GLY A 124 -31.52 4.46 -12.29
C GLY A 124 -31.24 3.10 -12.94
N LEU A 125 -31.67 2.00 -12.34
CA LEU A 125 -31.50 0.65 -12.88
C LEU A 125 -32.33 0.44 -14.15
N GLU A 126 -33.49 1.06 -14.28
CA GLU A 126 -34.29 1.05 -15.52
C GLU A 126 -33.56 1.80 -16.67
N ILE A 127 -32.93 2.93 -16.38
CA ILE A 127 -32.08 3.66 -17.34
C ILE A 127 -30.86 2.82 -17.73
N VAL A 128 -30.17 2.23 -16.75
CA VAL A 128 -29.01 1.34 -16.95
C VAL A 128 -29.41 0.13 -17.78
N GLU A 129 -30.54 -0.52 -17.50
CA GLU A 129 -31.03 -1.68 -18.24
C GLU A 129 -31.22 -1.37 -19.72
N ARG A 130 -31.93 -0.27 -20.02
CA ARG A 130 -32.20 0.18 -21.39
C ARG A 130 -30.91 0.42 -22.17
N LEU A 131 -29.92 1.08 -21.58
CA LEU A 131 -28.64 1.36 -22.23
C LEU A 131 -27.75 0.11 -22.33
N LEU A 132 -27.72 -0.74 -21.30
CA LEU A 132 -26.97 -2.00 -21.28
C LEU A 132 -27.48 -2.97 -22.37
N ARG A 133 -28.80 -3.12 -22.51
CA ARG A 133 -29.41 -3.93 -23.57
C ARG A 133 -29.10 -3.34 -24.97
N LYS A 134 -29.02 -2.01 -25.11
CA LYS A 134 -28.63 -1.34 -26.36
C LYS A 134 -27.17 -1.65 -26.75
N VAL A 135 -26.21 -1.43 -25.83
CA VAL A 135 -24.79 -1.79 -26.04
C VAL A 135 -24.62 -3.28 -26.34
N THR A 136 -25.39 -4.15 -25.66
CA THR A 136 -25.39 -5.60 -25.93
C THR A 136 -25.83 -5.91 -27.36
N SER A 137 -26.91 -5.29 -27.85
CA SER A 137 -27.37 -5.45 -29.25
C SER A 137 -26.37 -4.90 -30.27
N THR A 138 -25.68 -3.80 -29.95
CA THR A 138 -24.62 -3.23 -30.79
C THR A 138 -23.43 -4.20 -30.90
N LEU A 139 -22.94 -4.74 -29.77
CA LEU A 139 -21.86 -5.74 -29.75
C LEU A 139 -22.23 -7.05 -30.48
N GLU A 140 -23.48 -7.48 -30.40
CA GLU A 140 -24.01 -8.63 -31.13
C GLU A 140 -23.97 -8.43 -32.64
N LYS A 141 -24.42 -7.26 -33.13
CA LYS A 141 -24.33 -6.88 -34.54
C LYS A 141 -22.88 -6.79 -35.01
N MET A 142 -21.99 -6.20 -34.21
CA MET A 142 -20.55 -6.10 -34.54
C MET A 142 -19.89 -7.48 -34.61
N SER A 143 -20.19 -8.37 -33.65
CA SER A 143 -19.65 -9.73 -33.64
C SER A 143 -20.04 -10.52 -34.90
N ALA A 144 -21.29 -10.42 -35.33
CA ALA A 144 -21.75 -11.02 -36.58
C ALA A 144 -21.14 -10.34 -37.82
N ALA A 145 -21.15 -9.01 -37.89
CA ALA A 145 -20.71 -8.25 -39.08
C ALA A 145 -19.19 -8.32 -39.34
N TYR A 146 -18.40 -8.60 -38.30
CA TYR A 146 -16.94 -8.70 -38.38
C TYR A 146 -16.41 -10.12 -38.11
N ARG A 147 -17.29 -11.14 -38.10
CA ARG A 147 -16.98 -12.55 -37.84
C ARG A 147 -15.72 -13.02 -38.56
N ASP A 148 -15.60 -12.68 -39.84
CA ASP A 148 -14.55 -13.17 -40.74
C ASP A 148 -13.55 -12.06 -41.14
N VAL A 149 -13.41 -11.01 -40.31
CA VAL A 149 -12.39 -9.95 -40.51
C VAL A 149 -11.16 -10.29 -39.65
N PRO A 150 -10.06 -10.76 -40.25
CA PRO A 150 -8.90 -11.21 -39.50
C PRO A 150 -8.02 -10.05 -39.04
N MET A 151 -7.37 -10.24 -37.89
CA MET A 151 -6.45 -9.29 -37.27
C MET A 151 -5.41 -10.03 -36.41
N ALA A 152 -4.34 -9.35 -36.00
CA ALA A 152 -3.41 -9.92 -35.04
C ALA A 152 -4.04 -10.02 -33.64
N GLY A 153 -4.07 -11.24 -33.07
CA GLY A 153 -4.29 -11.46 -31.65
C GLY A 153 -3.10 -10.95 -30.84
N ARG A 154 -3.35 -10.32 -29.69
CA ARG A 154 -2.30 -9.68 -28.88
C ARG A 154 -2.31 -10.19 -27.43
N THR A 155 -1.20 -10.76 -26.99
CA THR A 155 -0.95 -11.18 -25.60
C THR A 155 0.23 -10.40 -25.05
N HIS A 156 0.11 -9.77 -23.88
CA HIS A 156 1.13 -8.84 -23.35
C HIS A 156 1.54 -7.75 -24.38
N LEU A 157 0.56 -7.28 -25.17
CA LEU A 157 0.72 -6.35 -26.30
C LEU A 157 1.58 -6.84 -27.48
N GLN A 158 2.08 -8.08 -27.45
CA GLN A 158 2.81 -8.72 -28.56
C GLN A 158 1.87 -9.52 -29.46
N HIS A 159 2.18 -9.63 -30.76
CA HIS A 159 1.45 -10.50 -31.68
C HIS A 159 1.61 -11.97 -31.25
N ALA A 160 0.49 -12.69 -31.16
CA ALA A 160 0.44 -14.07 -30.69
C ALA A 160 0.04 -15.03 -31.82
N LEU A 161 -1.26 -15.06 -32.13
CA LEU A 161 -1.85 -15.82 -33.24
C LEU A 161 -2.85 -14.93 -34.01
N PRO A 162 -3.23 -15.26 -35.25
CA PRO A 162 -4.36 -14.65 -35.94
C PRO A 162 -5.66 -14.87 -35.14
N ILE A 163 -6.51 -13.85 -35.08
CA ILE A 163 -7.90 -13.93 -34.58
C ILE A 163 -8.81 -13.13 -35.52
N THR A 164 -10.12 -13.09 -35.28
CA THR A 164 -11.01 -12.14 -35.95
C THR A 164 -11.47 -10.99 -35.06
N PHE A 165 -11.82 -9.84 -35.65
CA PHE A 165 -12.40 -8.73 -34.91
C PHE A 165 -13.81 -9.08 -34.39
N GLY A 166 -14.56 -9.91 -35.13
CA GLY A 166 -15.85 -10.44 -34.68
C GLY A 166 -15.74 -11.34 -33.44
N TYR A 167 -14.67 -12.13 -33.32
CA TYR A 167 -14.34 -12.87 -32.09
C TYR A 167 -14.00 -11.92 -30.93
N LYS A 168 -13.20 -10.87 -31.16
CA LYS A 168 -12.95 -9.84 -30.12
C LYS A 168 -14.26 -9.20 -29.63
N CYS A 169 -15.18 -8.90 -30.55
CA CYS A 169 -16.52 -8.41 -30.22
C CYS A 169 -17.37 -9.46 -29.48
N ALA A 170 -17.26 -10.75 -29.81
CA ALA A 170 -17.94 -11.85 -29.10
C ALA A 170 -17.47 -11.96 -27.63
N VAL A 171 -16.15 -11.83 -27.40
CA VAL A 171 -15.57 -11.82 -26.04
C VAL A 171 -16.09 -10.64 -25.22
N TRP A 172 -16.20 -9.44 -25.82
CA TRP A 172 -16.86 -8.30 -25.17
C TRP A 172 -18.35 -8.61 -24.86
N LEU A 173 -19.12 -9.04 -25.86
CA LEU A 173 -20.55 -9.37 -25.76
C LEU A 173 -20.85 -10.37 -24.64
N ALA A 174 -20.03 -11.41 -24.49
CA ALA A 174 -20.20 -12.44 -23.48
C ALA A 174 -20.16 -11.87 -22.04
N GLY A 175 -19.38 -10.81 -21.80
CA GLY A 175 -19.39 -10.08 -20.54
C GLY A 175 -20.71 -9.36 -20.28
N PHE A 176 -21.22 -8.65 -21.29
CA PHE A 176 -22.45 -7.86 -21.20
C PHE A 176 -23.70 -8.73 -21.03
N ARG A 177 -23.79 -9.87 -21.73
CA ARG A 177 -24.88 -10.85 -21.52
C ARG A 177 -24.92 -11.38 -20.07
N ARG A 178 -23.77 -11.56 -19.42
CA ARG A 178 -23.72 -11.92 -17.98
C ARG A 178 -24.17 -10.77 -17.08
N HIS A 179 -23.87 -9.52 -17.43
CA HIS A 179 -24.34 -8.35 -16.67
C HIS A 179 -25.85 -8.15 -16.78
N VAL A 180 -26.45 -8.38 -17.94
CA VAL A 180 -27.92 -8.36 -18.11
C VAL A 180 -28.57 -9.38 -17.15
N LYS A 181 -28.06 -10.61 -17.08
CA LYS A 181 -28.56 -11.62 -16.14
C LYS A 181 -28.40 -11.21 -14.67
N ARG A 182 -27.27 -10.59 -14.29
CA ARG A 182 -27.05 -10.07 -12.93
C ARG A 182 -28.03 -8.97 -12.57
N LEU A 183 -28.34 -8.07 -13.52
CA LEU A 183 -29.32 -7.00 -13.31
C LEU A 183 -30.72 -7.54 -13.05
N GLU A 184 -31.12 -8.60 -13.76
CA GLU A 184 -32.40 -9.28 -13.54
C GLU A 184 -32.47 -9.85 -12.11
N GLN A 185 -31.37 -10.43 -11.59
CA GLN A 185 -31.28 -10.92 -10.21
C GLN A 185 -31.31 -9.78 -9.18
N ILE A 186 -30.53 -8.72 -9.38
CA ILE A 186 -30.44 -7.56 -8.45
C ILE A 186 -31.77 -6.81 -8.31
N LYS A 187 -32.55 -6.71 -9.39
CA LYS A 187 -33.90 -6.12 -9.34
C LYS A 187 -34.89 -6.97 -8.51
N GLU A 188 -34.62 -8.27 -8.37
CA GLU A 188 -35.40 -9.20 -7.55
C GLU A 188 -34.91 -9.25 -6.09
N SER A 189 -33.61 -9.18 -5.83
CA SER A 189 -33.04 -9.30 -4.47
C SER A 189 -32.84 -7.98 -3.72
N CYS A 190 -32.48 -6.88 -4.40
CA CYS A 190 -31.96 -5.68 -3.73
C CYS A 190 -32.97 -4.52 -3.63
N LEU A 191 -34.04 -4.51 -4.41
CA LEU A 191 -35.03 -3.41 -4.43
C LEU A 191 -36.09 -3.59 -3.32
N LEU A 192 -35.63 -3.51 -2.08
CA LEU A 192 -36.42 -3.72 -0.86
C LEU A 192 -37.18 -2.47 -0.43
N VAL A 193 -38.36 -2.64 0.16
CA VAL A 193 -39.02 -1.59 0.96
C VAL A 193 -38.28 -1.45 2.30
N GLN A 194 -38.09 -0.23 2.80
CA GLN A 194 -37.59 0.01 4.17
C GLN A 194 -38.73 0.57 5.02
N PHE A 195 -39.13 -0.19 6.04
CA PHE A 195 -40.06 0.25 7.08
C PHE A 195 -39.80 -0.56 8.35
N GLY A 196 -39.17 0.07 9.33
CA GLY A 196 -38.78 -0.53 10.60
C GLY A 196 -39.16 0.31 11.83
N GLY A 197 -39.50 1.60 11.65
CA GLY A 197 -39.71 2.51 12.78
C GLY A 197 -38.42 2.78 13.55
N ALA A 198 -38.53 3.45 14.70
CA ALA A 198 -37.40 4.08 15.40
C ALA A 198 -36.12 3.23 15.55
N ALA A 199 -36.25 1.94 15.88
CA ALA A 199 -35.15 1.00 16.06
C ALA A 199 -35.45 -0.37 15.40
N GLY A 200 -36.15 -0.37 14.25
CA GLY A 200 -36.41 -1.60 13.49
C GLY A 200 -37.52 -2.51 14.01
N THR A 201 -38.18 -2.16 15.12
CA THR A 201 -39.16 -3.01 15.83
C THR A 201 -40.63 -2.77 15.45
N LEU A 202 -40.94 -1.67 14.74
CA LEU A 202 -42.31 -1.21 14.44
C LEU A 202 -43.26 -1.09 15.66
N ALA A 203 -42.72 -0.99 16.88
CA ALA A 203 -43.50 -1.04 18.12
C ALA A 203 -44.57 0.07 18.27
N SER A 204 -44.40 1.19 17.57
CA SER A 204 -45.37 2.30 17.45
C SER A 204 -46.71 1.87 16.84
N LEU A 205 -46.74 0.79 16.07
CA LEU A 205 -47.94 0.23 15.43
C LEU A 205 -48.63 -0.85 16.27
N GLY A 206 -48.24 -0.98 17.55
CA GLY A 206 -48.85 -1.87 18.53
C GLY A 206 -48.30 -3.30 18.52
N THR A 207 -48.95 -4.18 19.29
CA THR A 207 -48.49 -5.55 19.57
C THR A 207 -48.99 -6.62 18.58
N SER A 208 -49.63 -6.19 17.49
CA SER A 208 -50.14 -7.05 16.42
C SER A 208 -49.18 -7.09 15.23
N ASP A 209 -49.39 -8.02 14.31
CA ASP A 209 -48.67 -8.13 13.03
C ASP A 209 -48.91 -6.94 12.07
N SER A 210 -49.67 -5.93 12.49
CA SER A 210 -50.09 -4.80 11.66
C SER A 210 -48.92 -4.04 11.02
N GLY A 211 -47.81 -3.82 11.74
CA GLY A 211 -46.63 -3.20 11.15
C GLY A 211 -46.03 -3.98 9.98
N ILE A 212 -46.04 -5.32 10.06
CA ILE A 212 -45.58 -6.20 8.97
C ILE A 212 -46.56 -6.16 7.80
N ARG A 213 -47.88 -6.12 8.06
CA ARG A 213 -48.88 -5.96 6.99
C ARG A 213 -48.75 -4.61 6.28
N VAL A 214 -48.51 -3.52 7.02
CA VAL A 214 -48.23 -2.19 6.45
C VAL A 214 -46.96 -2.22 5.61
N ARG A 215 -45.85 -2.79 6.09
CA ARG A 215 -44.61 -2.95 5.28
C ARG A 215 -44.87 -3.69 3.96
N LYS A 216 -45.57 -4.81 4.02
CA LYS A 216 -45.93 -5.62 2.84
C LYS A 216 -46.87 -4.89 1.87
N ARG A 217 -47.80 -4.10 2.40
CA ARG A 217 -48.68 -3.23 1.62
C ARG A 217 -47.89 -2.12 0.92
N LEU A 218 -46.98 -1.48 1.64
CA LEU A 218 -46.08 -0.42 1.15
C LEU A 218 -45.16 -0.94 0.04
N ALA A 219 -44.60 -2.15 0.20
CA ALA A 219 -43.86 -2.84 -0.85
C ALA A 219 -44.69 -2.98 -2.14
N THR A 220 -45.94 -3.43 -2.00
CA THR A 220 -46.88 -3.59 -3.11
C THR A 220 -47.18 -2.24 -3.81
N ILE A 221 -47.44 -1.17 -3.04
CA ILE A 221 -47.76 0.18 -3.57
C ILE A 221 -46.57 0.78 -4.33
N LEU A 222 -45.35 0.65 -3.81
CA LEU A 222 -44.14 1.19 -4.44
C LEU A 222 -43.56 0.27 -5.55
N GLY A 223 -44.08 -0.95 -5.67
CA GLY A 223 -43.54 -2.00 -6.53
C GLY A 223 -42.11 -2.37 -6.14
N LEU A 224 -41.87 -2.53 -4.84
CA LEU A 224 -40.64 -2.99 -4.20
C LEU A 224 -40.89 -4.36 -3.55
N GLN A 225 -39.83 -5.02 -3.08
CA GLN A 225 -39.93 -6.29 -2.37
C GLN A 225 -40.14 -6.07 -0.87
N ASP A 226 -40.96 -6.92 -0.24
CA ASP A 226 -41.09 -6.99 1.22
C ASP A 226 -39.90 -7.77 1.78
N PRO A 227 -38.99 -7.15 2.57
CA PRO A 227 -37.86 -7.85 3.14
C PRO A 227 -38.33 -8.80 4.25
N VAL A 228 -37.47 -9.73 4.67
CA VAL A 228 -37.77 -10.60 5.82
C VAL A 228 -37.87 -9.78 7.11
N ILE A 229 -36.93 -8.86 7.31
CA ILE A 229 -36.80 -7.99 8.49
C ILE A 229 -36.32 -6.59 8.05
N THR A 230 -36.25 -5.61 8.97
CA THR A 230 -35.65 -4.29 8.69
C THR A 230 -34.19 -4.43 8.23
N TRP A 231 -33.71 -3.47 7.43
CA TRP A 231 -32.34 -3.45 6.91
C TRP A 231 -31.65 -2.08 7.10
N HIS A 232 -32.04 -1.34 8.15
CA HIS A 232 -31.42 -0.07 8.55
C HIS A 232 -29.88 -0.10 8.62
N VAL A 233 -29.28 -1.23 9.02
CA VAL A 233 -27.83 -1.43 9.03
C VAL A 233 -27.35 -2.61 8.18
N ALA A 234 -28.26 -3.38 7.59
CA ALA A 234 -27.94 -4.43 6.63
C ALA A 234 -27.84 -3.82 5.23
N ARG A 235 -26.69 -3.18 4.93
CA ARG A 235 -26.48 -2.37 3.72
C ARG A 235 -25.96 -3.18 2.51
N ASP A 236 -26.00 -4.52 2.60
CA ASP A 236 -25.51 -5.44 1.57
C ASP A 236 -26.23 -5.26 0.23
N THR A 237 -27.52 -4.94 0.22
CA THR A 237 -28.29 -4.69 -1.01
C THR A 237 -27.86 -3.41 -1.74
N VAL A 238 -27.58 -2.34 -1.00
CA VAL A 238 -27.01 -1.09 -1.55
C VAL A 238 -25.62 -1.36 -2.10
N ALA A 239 -24.79 -2.06 -1.33
CA ALA A 239 -23.44 -2.42 -1.74
C ALA A 239 -23.43 -3.32 -2.99
N GLU A 240 -24.34 -4.30 -3.10
CA GLU A 240 -24.48 -5.19 -4.26
C GLU A 240 -24.84 -4.40 -5.53
N ILE A 241 -25.82 -3.48 -5.45
CA ILE A 241 -26.21 -2.62 -6.58
C ILE A 241 -25.00 -1.82 -7.08
N ILE A 242 -24.29 -1.11 -6.20
CA ILE A 242 -23.18 -0.24 -6.61
C ILE A 242 -21.95 -1.04 -7.06
N ASN A 243 -21.65 -2.18 -6.44
CA ASN A 243 -20.60 -3.09 -6.91
C ASN A 243 -20.94 -3.67 -8.30
N TYR A 244 -22.20 -3.98 -8.58
CA TYR A 244 -22.64 -4.37 -9.91
C TYR A 244 -22.41 -3.26 -10.95
N LEU A 245 -22.74 -2.00 -10.64
CA LEU A 245 -22.44 -0.88 -11.54
C LEU A 245 -20.94 -0.77 -11.84
N ALA A 246 -20.08 -1.02 -10.84
CA ALA A 246 -18.63 -1.05 -11.02
C ALA A 246 -18.14 -2.25 -11.86
N LEU A 247 -18.78 -3.43 -11.77
CA LEU A 247 -18.49 -4.58 -12.64
C LEU A 247 -18.82 -4.30 -14.12
N VAL A 248 -19.93 -3.59 -14.38
CA VAL A 248 -20.25 -3.10 -15.73
C VAL A 248 -19.24 -2.04 -16.17
N GLY A 249 -18.91 -1.08 -15.30
CA GLY A 249 -17.91 -0.05 -15.51
C GLY A 249 -16.52 -0.60 -15.88
N GLY A 250 -16.04 -1.63 -15.19
CA GLY A 250 -14.77 -2.30 -15.51
C GLY A 250 -14.81 -3.01 -16.87
N SER A 251 -15.96 -3.55 -17.26
CA SER A 251 -16.15 -4.19 -18.58
C SER A 251 -16.19 -3.17 -19.72
N LEU A 252 -16.79 -2.01 -19.47
CA LEU A 252 -16.72 -0.85 -20.37
C LEU A 252 -15.29 -0.29 -20.46
N GLY A 253 -14.57 -0.19 -19.34
CA GLY A 253 -13.17 0.22 -19.28
C GLY A 253 -12.24 -0.69 -20.08
N LYS A 254 -12.50 -2.01 -20.11
CA LYS A 254 -11.81 -2.98 -20.97
C LYS A 254 -11.99 -2.66 -22.45
N ILE A 255 -13.24 -2.44 -22.88
CA ILE A 255 -13.54 -2.06 -24.28
C ILE A 255 -12.85 -0.73 -24.63
N ALA A 256 -12.99 0.28 -23.76
CA ALA A 256 -12.39 1.59 -23.97
C ALA A 256 -10.86 1.52 -24.10
N LEU A 257 -10.18 0.73 -23.27
CA LEU A 257 -8.73 0.55 -23.37
C LEU A 257 -8.31 -0.17 -24.67
N ASP A 258 -9.05 -1.21 -25.08
CA ASP A 258 -8.84 -1.87 -26.37
C ASP A 258 -8.98 -0.86 -27.53
N LEU A 259 -10.03 -0.03 -27.52
CA LEU A 259 -10.29 0.98 -28.55
C LEU A 259 -9.21 2.06 -28.58
N ILE A 260 -8.79 2.58 -27.42
CA ILE A 260 -7.70 3.57 -27.31
C ILE A 260 -6.43 3.01 -27.97
N ILE A 261 -6.00 1.80 -27.59
CA ILE A 261 -4.79 1.17 -28.13
C ILE A 261 -4.94 0.91 -29.63
N MET A 262 -6.04 0.30 -30.06
CA MET A 262 -6.29 -0.01 -31.48
C MET A 262 -6.44 1.24 -32.37
N SER A 263 -6.71 2.41 -31.78
CA SER A 263 -6.76 3.72 -32.44
C SER A 263 -5.43 4.48 -32.46
N SER A 264 -4.35 3.96 -31.86
CA SER A 264 -3.03 4.59 -31.93
C SER A 264 -2.55 4.64 -33.39
N ASN A 265 -1.71 5.62 -33.75
CA ASN A 265 -1.29 5.82 -35.14
C ASN A 265 -0.53 4.60 -35.73
N GLU A 266 0.14 3.85 -34.85
CA GLU A 266 0.95 2.67 -35.17
C GLU A 266 0.08 1.44 -35.46
N LEU A 267 -1.14 1.39 -34.92
CA LEU A 267 -2.10 0.31 -35.16
C LEU A 267 -3.18 0.74 -36.15
N ASN A 268 -3.86 1.85 -35.91
CA ASN A 268 -4.91 2.45 -36.74
C ASN A 268 -5.97 1.42 -37.23
N GLU A 269 -6.29 0.45 -36.39
CA GLU A 269 -7.21 -0.65 -36.71
C GLU A 269 -8.67 -0.21 -36.57
N VAL A 270 -8.93 0.73 -35.66
CA VAL A 270 -10.25 1.34 -35.46
C VAL A 270 -10.13 2.83 -35.15
N ALA A 271 -11.21 3.58 -35.40
CA ALA A 271 -11.37 4.95 -34.91
C ALA A 271 -12.80 5.18 -34.42
N GLU A 272 -12.96 6.05 -33.42
CA GLU A 272 -14.29 6.49 -32.97
C GLU A 272 -15.04 7.24 -34.10
N PRO A 273 -16.38 7.24 -34.09
CA PRO A 273 -17.19 7.90 -35.11
C PRO A 273 -16.80 9.37 -35.29
N TYR A 274 -16.45 9.73 -36.53
CA TYR A 274 -16.11 11.11 -36.87
C TYR A 274 -17.31 12.04 -36.71
N VAL A 275 -17.18 13.00 -35.80
CA VAL A 275 -18.05 14.17 -35.68
C VAL A 275 -17.17 15.41 -35.86
N PRO A 276 -17.57 16.40 -36.67
CA PRO A 276 -16.78 17.63 -36.87
C PRO A 276 -16.33 18.23 -35.53
N HIS A 277 -15.02 18.47 -35.42
CA HIS A 277 -14.34 19.00 -34.23
C HIS A 277 -14.33 18.11 -32.96
N ARG A 278 -15.05 16.98 -32.90
CA ARG A 278 -14.97 16.04 -31.75
C ARG A 278 -13.59 15.38 -31.71
N GLY A 279 -12.88 15.50 -30.58
CA GLY A 279 -11.53 14.98 -30.42
C GLY A 279 -10.47 15.64 -31.32
N ALA A 280 -10.81 16.75 -31.98
CA ALA A 280 -9.88 17.52 -32.80
C ALA A 280 -9.01 18.45 -31.96
N SER A 281 -7.77 18.68 -32.40
CA SER A 281 -6.89 19.68 -31.80
C SER A 281 -6.96 20.99 -32.57
N SER A 282 -6.99 22.12 -31.85
CA SER A 282 -6.92 23.47 -32.43
C SER A 282 -5.62 23.75 -33.20
N THR A 283 -4.54 23.01 -32.91
CA THR A 283 -3.23 23.15 -33.57
C THR A 283 -2.89 22.01 -34.53
N MET A 284 -3.59 20.87 -34.47
CA MET A 284 -3.35 19.70 -35.32
C MET A 284 -4.66 19.23 -35.97
N PRO A 285 -5.01 19.73 -37.18
CA PRO A 285 -6.28 19.44 -37.85
C PRO A 285 -6.51 17.94 -38.16
N GLN A 286 -5.45 17.15 -38.25
CA GLN A 286 -5.49 15.71 -38.48
C GLN A 286 -5.70 14.88 -37.22
N LYS A 287 -5.49 15.46 -36.01
CA LYS A 287 -5.52 14.71 -34.75
C LYS A 287 -6.95 14.32 -34.40
N ARG A 288 -7.19 13.04 -34.15
CA ARG A 288 -8.49 12.46 -33.75
C ARG A 288 -8.31 11.66 -32.45
N ASN A 289 -8.74 12.23 -31.32
CA ASN A 289 -8.67 11.55 -30.03
C ASN A 289 -9.90 10.66 -29.78
N PRO A 290 -9.77 9.48 -29.16
CA PRO A 290 -10.87 8.60 -28.78
C PRO A 290 -11.54 9.08 -27.47
N ILE A 291 -12.13 10.28 -27.52
CA ILE A 291 -12.69 10.99 -26.35
C ILE A 291 -13.72 10.16 -25.58
N SER A 292 -14.55 9.39 -26.28
CA SER A 292 -15.60 8.58 -25.64
C SER A 292 -14.96 7.49 -24.77
N SER A 293 -13.93 6.84 -25.29
CA SER A 293 -13.13 5.81 -24.62
C SER A 293 -12.31 6.39 -23.46
N GLU A 294 -11.70 7.57 -23.62
CA GLU A 294 -11.02 8.28 -22.52
C GLU A 294 -11.97 8.53 -21.33
N VAL A 295 -13.18 9.01 -21.63
CA VAL A 295 -14.23 9.32 -20.64
C VAL A 295 -14.81 8.06 -19.99
N ILE A 296 -14.98 6.96 -20.73
CA ILE A 296 -15.35 5.65 -20.17
C ILE A 296 -14.26 5.12 -19.23
N LEU A 297 -12.99 5.20 -19.65
CA LEU A 297 -11.86 4.72 -18.85
C LEU A 297 -11.72 5.53 -17.54
N ALA A 298 -11.98 6.83 -17.56
CA ALA A 298 -12.05 7.67 -16.36
C ALA A 298 -13.21 7.25 -15.45
N GLN A 299 -14.43 7.16 -15.98
CA GLN A 299 -15.62 6.77 -15.19
C GLN A 299 -15.52 5.35 -14.60
N SER A 300 -14.85 4.41 -15.27
CA SER A 300 -14.63 3.07 -14.70
C SER A 300 -13.82 3.10 -13.39
N LYS A 301 -12.95 4.11 -13.22
CA LYS A 301 -12.19 4.34 -11.98
C LYS A 301 -13.04 5.03 -10.92
N ILE A 302 -13.89 5.99 -11.31
CA ILE A 302 -14.86 6.65 -10.41
C ILE A 302 -15.81 5.61 -9.81
N LEU A 303 -16.35 4.71 -10.64
CA LEU A 303 -17.21 3.60 -10.22
C LEU A 303 -16.49 2.65 -9.24
N ARG A 304 -15.22 2.32 -9.51
CA ARG A 304 -14.41 1.51 -8.58
C ARG A 304 -14.24 2.19 -7.21
N ALA A 305 -14.10 3.52 -7.16
CA ALA A 305 -14.02 4.24 -5.90
C ALA A 305 -15.35 4.16 -5.12
N GLN A 306 -16.50 4.31 -5.79
CA GLN A 306 -17.81 4.19 -5.12
C GLN A 306 -18.08 2.77 -4.62
N ALA A 307 -17.61 1.74 -5.33
CA ALA A 307 -17.72 0.35 -4.89
C ALA A 307 -16.97 0.05 -3.58
N GLY A 308 -15.82 0.69 -3.34
CA GLY A 308 -15.15 0.63 -2.04
C GLY A 308 -15.94 1.39 -0.96
N LEU A 309 -16.36 2.61 -1.28
CA LEU A 309 -17.06 3.50 -0.35
C LEU A 309 -18.35 2.90 0.23
N VAL A 310 -19.12 2.13 -0.56
CA VAL A 310 -20.30 1.41 -0.05
C VAL A 310 -19.98 0.16 0.76
N LEU A 311 -18.83 -0.47 0.55
CA LEU A 311 -18.39 -1.60 1.39
C LEU A 311 -17.97 -1.09 2.77
N ASP A 312 -17.33 0.08 2.84
CA ASP A 312 -17.09 0.78 4.10
C ASP A 312 -18.41 1.19 4.78
N GLY A 313 -19.41 1.60 3.99
CA GLY A 313 -20.79 1.89 4.45
C GLY A 313 -21.50 0.69 5.10
N MET A 314 -21.15 -0.55 4.75
CA MET A 314 -21.69 -1.75 5.40
C MET A 314 -21.22 -1.94 6.84
N VAL A 315 -20.11 -1.30 7.25
CA VAL A 315 -19.56 -1.39 8.61
C VAL A 315 -20.33 -0.44 9.53
N SER A 316 -21.57 -0.79 9.83
CA SER A 316 -22.54 0.01 10.58
C SER A 316 -22.66 -0.41 12.05
N ASP A 317 -22.84 0.55 12.94
CA ASP A 317 -23.10 0.35 14.37
C ASP A 317 -24.60 0.21 14.70
N PHE A 318 -24.91 -0.75 15.59
CA PHE A 318 -26.24 -1.00 16.20
C PHE A 318 -27.41 -0.95 15.21
N GLU A 319 -28.53 -0.31 15.55
CA GLU A 319 -29.73 -0.27 14.70
C GLU A 319 -29.78 0.94 13.74
N ARG A 320 -28.81 1.87 13.83
CA ARG A 320 -28.63 2.99 12.88
C ARG A 320 -27.19 3.50 12.90
N ALA A 321 -26.55 3.53 11.74
CA ALA A 321 -25.13 3.84 11.63
C ALA A 321 -24.76 5.31 11.90
N SER A 322 -23.81 5.52 12.80
CA SER A 322 -23.21 6.80 13.20
C SER A 322 -22.12 7.26 12.23
N GLY A 323 -22.49 7.51 10.97
CA GLY A 323 -21.58 7.97 9.92
C GLY A 323 -21.56 7.10 8.65
N PRO A 324 -21.36 5.77 8.73
CA PRO A 324 -21.26 4.88 7.56
C PRO A 324 -22.43 5.01 6.57
N TRP A 325 -23.66 5.17 7.06
CA TRP A 325 -24.86 5.41 6.22
C TRP A 325 -24.77 6.70 5.37
N HIS A 326 -24.05 7.72 5.82
CA HIS A 326 -23.89 8.99 5.09
C HIS A 326 -23.01 8.83 3.84
N LEU A 327 -22.16 7.79 3.79
CA LEU A 327 -21.30 7.49 2.65
C LEU A 327 -22.14 7.13 1.40
N GLU A 328 -23.28 6.47 1.61
CA GLU A 328 -24.21 6.09 0.53
C GLU A 328 -24.78 7.30 -0.20
N TRP A 329 -25.00 8.42 0.52
CA TRP A 329 -25.61 9.63 -0.03
C TRP A 329 -24.70 10.28 -1.11
N ALA A 330 -23.38 10.13 -0.95
CA ALA A 330 -22.40 10.53 -1.97
C ALA A 330 -22.20 9.44 -3.04
N ALA A 331 -22.19 8.16 -2.63
CA ALA A 331 -21.86 7.04 -3.49
C ALA A 331 -22.93 6.75 -4.55
N ILE A 332 -24.21 6.72 -4.16
CA ILE A 332 -25.33 6.31 -5.01
C ILE A 332 -25.47 7.25 -6.23
N PRO A 333 -25.63 8.59 -6.09
CA PRO A 333 -25.75 9.49 -7.24
C PRO A 333 -24.53 9.43 -8.16
N THR A 334 -23.33 9.45 -7.57
CA THR A 334 -22.06 9.42 -8.29
C THR A 334 -21.94 8.17 -9.16
N ALA A 335 -22.27 7.00 -8.61
CA ALA A 335 -22.20 5.74 -9.33
C ALA A 335 -23.23 5.67 -10.47
N PHE A 336 -24.50 6.00 -10.20
CA PHE A 336 -25.55 5.92 -11.22
C PHE A 336 -25.33 6.91 -12.38
N ILE A 337 -24.91 8.14 -12.11
CA ILE A 337 -24.61 9.11 -13.16
C ILE A 337 -23.40 8.63 -13.99
N SER A 338 -22.33 8.15 -13.34
CA SER A 338 -21.11 7.65 -14.01
C SER A 338 -21.34 6.41 -14.87
N ILE A 339 -22.18 5.46 -14.46
CA ILE A 339 -22.45 4.26 -15.27
C ILE A 339 -23.34 4.59 -16.48
N VAL A 340 -24.33 5.49 -16.30
CA VAL A 340 -25.17 5.95 -17.41
C VAL A 340 -24.35 6.76 -18.42
N GLY A 341 -23.47 7.64 -17.96
CA GLY A 341 -22.49 8.33 -18.81
C GLY A 341 -21.61 7.35 -19.57
N SER A 342 -21.03 6.36 -18.88
CA SER A 342 -20.20 5.32 -19.50
C SER A 342 -20.94 4.51 -20.57
N LEU A 343 -22.16 4.05 -20.29
CA LEU A 343 -22.97 3.29 -21.24
C LEU A 343 -23.40 4.14 -22.45
N HIS A 344 -23.71 5.42 -22.24
CA HIS A 344 -24.05 6.36 -23.31
C HIS A 344 -22.87 6.61 -24.25
N GLN A 345 -21.67 6.88 -23.70
CA GLN A 345 -20.45 7.06 -24.49
C GLN A 345 -20.04 5.77 -25.22
N ALA A 346 -20.23 4.60 -24.59
CA ALA A 346 -19.89 3.31 -25.20
C ALA A 346 -20.80 2.97 -26.37
N GLU A 347 -22.10 3.21 -26.24
CA GLU A 347 -23.05 3.07 -27.35
C GLU A 347 -22.72 4.03 -28.49
N PHE A 348 -22.37 5.29 -28.20
CA PHE A 348 -21.92 6.24 -29.23
C PHE A 348 -20.65 5.73 -29.95
N ALA A 349 -19.64 5.30 -29.20
CA ALA A 349 -18.36 4.84 -29.76
C ALA A 349 -18.51 3.57 -30.60
N LEU A 350 -19.26 2.58 -30.11
CA LEU A 350 -19.41 1.26 -30.74
C LEU A 350 -20.37 1.29 -31.94
N SER A 351 -21.50 1.98 -31.84
CA SER A 351 -22.52 1.98 -32.91
C SER A 351 -22.05 2.69 -34.20
N GLY A 352 -21.07 3.59 -34.10
CA GLY A 352 -20.44 4.27 -35.24
C GLY A 352 -18.95 3.99 -35.40
N LEU A 353 -18.43 2.90 -34.80
CA LEU A 353 -16.99 2.58 -34.84
C LEU A 353 -16.51 2.36 -36.28
N GLN A 354 -15.48 3.10 -36.68
CA GLN A 354 -14.84 2.96 -37.98
C GLN A 354 -13.81 1.82 -37.89
N VAL A 355 -13.98 0.75 -38.66
CA VAL A 355 -13.12 -0.45 -38.60
C VAL A 355 -12.30 -0.58 -39.88
N ASN A 356 -10.99 -0.43 -39.77
CA ASN A 356 -10.05 -0.39 -40.89
C ASN A 356 -9.56 -1.80 -41.24
N LYS A 357 -10.40 -2.56 -41.96
CA LYS A 357 -10.15 -3.97 -42.33
C LYS A 357 -8.80 -4.20 -43.02
N ASP A 358 -8.43 -3.31 -43.94
CA ASP A 358 -7.17 -3.41 -44.70
C ASP A 358 -5.94 -3.15 -43.80
N VAL A 359 -6.09 -2.30 -42.78
CA VAL A 359 -5.04 -2.03 -41.79
C VAL A 359 -4.90 -3.21 -40.83
N MET A 360 -6.01 -3.79 -40.35
CA MET A 360 -5.98 -5.04 -39.57
C MET A 360 -5.26 -6.18 -40.32
N MET A 361 -5.52 -6.33 -41.63
CA MET A 361 -4.82 -7.28 -42.50
C MET A 361 -3.33 -6.95 -42.67
N THR A 362 -3.00 -5.66 -42.80
CA THR A 362 -1.60 -5.19 -42.92
C THR A 362 -0.83 -5.47 -41.63
N ASN A 363 -1.42 -5.17 -40.47
CA ASN A 363 -0.84 -5.45 -39.16
C ASN A 363 -0.69 -6.95 -38.91
N LEU A 364 -1.68 -7.76 -39.29
CA LEU A 364 -1.60 -9.22 -39.22
C LEU A 364 -0.41 -9.78 -40.03
N LYS A 365 -0.07 -9.15 -41.16
CA LYS A 365 1.05 -9.55 -42.03
C LYS A 365 2.40 -8.89 -41.68
N SER A 366 2.44 -7.96 -40.72
CA SER A 366 3.65 -7.16 -40.43
C SER A 366 4.84 -8.00 -39.96
N THR A 367 4.59 -9.14 -39.32
CA THR A 367 5.62 -10.08 -38.85
C THR A 367 6.07 -11.09 -39.92
N LYS A 368 5.69 -10.89 -41.19
CA LYS A 368 6.13 -11.68 -42.37
C LYS A 368 5.99 -13.21 -42.21
N GLY A 369 4.89 -13.64 -41.56
CA GLY A 369 4.57 -15.06 -41.32
C GLY A 369 4.99 -15.59 -39.95
N LEU A 370 5.80 -14.86 -39.15
CA LEU A 370 6.22 -15.32 -37.82
C LEU A 370 5.05 -15.57 -36.85
N ILE A 371 3.92 -14.86 -37.01
CA ILE A 371 2.71 -15.04 -36.19
C ILE A 371 2.02 -16.42 -36.39
N VAL A 372 2.41 -17.19 -37.42
CA VAL A 372 1.93 -18.56 -37.65
C VAL A 372 3.05 -19.60 -37.66
N ALA A 373 4.19 -19.30 -37.01
CA ALA A 373 5.26 -20.26 -36.80
C ALA A 373 4.77 -21.56 -36.11
N GLU A 374 3.77 -21.47 -35.22
CA GLU A 374 3.13 -22.63 -34.61
C GLU A 374 2.47 -23.56 -35.64
N ALA A 375 1.80 -23.01 -36.65
CA ALA A 375 1.14 -23.79 -37.69
C ALA A 375 2.13 -24.65 -38.48
N VAL A 376 3.26 -24.03 -38.87
CA VAL A 376 4.37 -24.73 -39.54
C VAL A 376 4.96 -25.82 -38.63
N MET A 377 5.23 -25.49 -37.36
CA MET A 377 5.79 -26.42 -36.38
C MET A 377 4.86 -27.64 -36.16
N MET A 378 3.55 -27.42 -36.04
CA MET A 378 2.57 -28.50 -35.84
C MET A 378 2.45 -29.42 -37.05
N ASP A 379 2.59 -28.90 -38.27
CA ASP A 379 2.53 -29.73 -39.49
C ASP A 379 3.84 -30.51 -39.69
N LEU A 380 4.99 -29.86 -39.51
CA LEU A 380 6.32 -30.49 -39.61
C LEU A 380 6.52 -31.57 -38.52
N ALA A 381 5.96 -31.37 -37.32
CA ALA A 381 6.04 -32.32 -36.20
C ALA A 381 5.46 -33.71 -36.51
N LYS A 382 4.61 -33.84 -37.55
CA LYS A 382 4.08 -35.14 -38.01
C LYS A 382 5.15 -36.03 -38.64
N TYR A 383 6.26 -35.45 -39.10
CA TYR A 383 7.35 -36.15 -39.78
C TYR A 383 8.61 -36.30 -38.91
N THR A 384 8.97 -35.26 -38.16
CA THR A 384 10.20 -35.20 -37.34
C THR A 384 9.96 -35.29 -35.82
N GLY A 385 8.70 -35.19 -35.38
CA GLY A 385 8.36 -35.06 -33.96
C GLY A 385 8.46 -33.62 -33.46
N ARG A 386 7.67 -33.31 -32.42
CA ARG A 386 7.42 -31.92 -31.97
C ARG A 386 8.69 -31.15 -31.57
N GLN A 387 9.62 -31.81 -30.89
CA GLN A 387 10.84 -31.14 -30.38
C GLN A 387 11.79 -30.74 -31.52
N GLU A 388 12.01 -31.63 -32.49
CA GLU A 388 12.86 -31.35 -33.65
C GLU A 388 12.20 -30.29 -34.56
N ALA A 389 10.89 -30.41 -34.82
CA ALA A 389 10.14 -29.39 -35.56
C ALA A 389 10.19 -28.00 -34.90
N HIS A 390 10.12 -27.93 -33.56
CA HIS A 390 10.30 -26.68 -32.82
C HIS A 390 11.67 -26.06 -33.06
N GLU A 391 12.75 -26.85 -32.95
CA GLU A 391 14.12 -26.33 -33.17
C GLU A 391 14.37 -25.87 -34.61
N ILE A 392 13.82 -26.58 -35.59
CA ILE A 392 13.89 -26.20 -37.01
C ILE A 392 13.17 -24.87 -37.25
N VAL A 393 11.92 -24.75 -36.79
CA VAL A 393 11.11 -23.53 -36.99
C VAL A 393 11.66 -22.37 -36.18
N TYR A 394 12.19 -22.60 -34.97
CA TYR A 394 12.85 -21.56 -34.16
C TYR A 394 14.05 -20.96 -34.89
N LYS A 395 14.92 -21.79 -35.48
CA LYS A 395 16.07 -21.33 -36.29
C LYS A 395 15.61 -20.51 -37.49
N ALA A 396 14.57 -20.95 -38.21
CA ALA A 396 13.99 -20.19 -39.32
C ALA A 396 13.37 -18.86 -38.86
N CYS A 397 12.75 -18.80 -37.68
CA CYS A 397 12.21 -17.56 -37.11
C CYS A 397 13.32 -16.56 -36.76
N VAL A 398 14.44 -17.03 -36.19
CA VAL A 398 15.63 -16.20 -35.92
C VAL A 398 16.21 -15.67 -37.23
N GLU A 399 16.42 -16.54 -38.23
CA GLU A 399 16.96 -16.11 -39.53
C GLU A 399 16.06 -15.09 -40.24
N ALA A 400 14.74 -15.30 -40.21
CA ALA A 400 13.77 -14.37 -40.77
C ALA A 400 13.80 -13.00 -40.07
N HIS A 401 13.94 -12.99 -38.74
CA HIS A 401 14.03 -11.75 -37.97
C HIS A 401 15.35 -11.00 -38.21
N GLU A 402 16.49 -11.67 -38.10
CA GLU A 402 17.82 -11.06 -38.22
C GLU A 402 18.10 -10.52 -39.64
N ASN A 403 17.64 -11.22 -40.68
CA ASN A 403 17.86 -10.85 -42.07
C ASN A 403 16.68 -10.08 -42.69
N GLY A 404 15.60 -9.88 -41.94
CA GLY A 404 14.41 -9.17 -42.39
C GLY A 404 13.65 -9.84 -43.54
N ILE A 405 13.82 -11.15 -43.76
CA ILE A 405 13.09 -11.94 -44.77
C ILE A 405 11.78 -12.50 -44.18
N SER A 406 10.95 -13.14 -45.01
CA SER A 406 9.76 -13.85 -44.52
C SER A 406 10.10 -15.20 -43.89
N LEU A 407 9.19 -15.71 -43.05
CA LEU A 407 9.33 -17.05 -42.49
C LEU A 407 9.36 -18.13 -43.58
N GLN A 408 8.59 -17.95 -44.66
CA GLN A 408 8.61 -18.87 -45.82
C GLN A 408 10.00 -18.92 -46.45
N GLU A 409 10.61 -17.77 -46.76
CA GLU A 409 11.95 -17.70 -47.36
C GLU A 409 13.06 -18.30 -46.48
N ALA A 410 12.91 -18.23 -45.15
CA ALA A 410 13.85 -18.88 -44.23
C ALA A 410 13.65 -20.41 -44.18
N LEU A 411 12.39 -20.89 -44.18
CA LEU A 411 12.07 -22.31 -44.18
C LEU A 411 12.46 -23.01 -45.48
N GLU A 412 12.28 -22.37 -46.63
CA GLU A 412 12.62 -22.93 -47.95
C GLU A 412 14.12 -23.17 -48.14
N LYS A 413 14.99 -22.52 -47.37
CA LYS A 413 16.44 -22.79 -47.35
C LYS A 413 16.82 -24.07 -46.60
N SER A 414 15.91 -24.63 -45.79
CA SER A 414 16.19 -25.79 -44.94
C SER A 414 15.79 -27.10 -45.62
N PRO A 415 16.75 -28.02 -45.89
CA PRO A 415 16.43 -29.36 -46.40
C PRO A 415 15.56 -30.16 -45.42
N HIS A 416 15.71 -29.92 -44.10
CA HIS A 416 14.89 -30.56 -43.06
C HIS A 416 13.40 -30.16 -43.13
N VAL A 417 13.05 -29.10 -43.86
CA VAL A 417 11.66 -28.69 -44.10
C VAL A 417 11.22 -29.11 -45.49
N THR A 418 12.01 -28.76 -46.53
CA THR A 418 11.65 -28.97 -47.94
C THR A 418 11.62 -30.44 -48.38
N ASN A 419 12.24 -31.36 -47.63
CA ASN A 419 12.09 -32.80 -47.82
C ASN A 419 10.71 -33.35 -47.37
N HIS A 420 9.95 -32.58 -46.58
CA HIS A 420 8.67 -33.03 -45.98
C HIS A 420 7.48 -32.16 -46.37
N LEU A 421 7.68 -30.85 -46.59
CA LEU A 421 6.63 -29.89 -46.92
C LEU A 421 6.99 -29.19 -48.23
N ALA A 422 6.10 -29.25 -49.22
CA ALA A 422 6.29 -28.56 -50.50
C ALA A 422 6.14 -27.04 -50.33
N SER A 423 6.77 -26.24 -51.20
CA SER A 423 6.67 -24.76 -51.17
C SER A 423 5.21 -24.26 -51.19
N ALA A 424 4.30 -24.94 -51.92
CA ALA A 424 2.88 -24.60 -51.91
C ALA A 424 2.18 -24.84 -50.55
N GLU A 425 2.61 -25.86 -49.80
CA GLU A 425 2.10 -26.17 -48.46
C GLU A 425 2.69 -25.19 -47.42
N LEU A 426 3.99 -24.91 -47.52
CA LEU A 426 4.66 -23.89 -46.71
C LEU A 426 4.04 -22.51 -46.90
N SER A 427 3.75 -22.11 -48.14
CA SER A 427 3.10 -20.83 -48.42
C SER A 427 1.72 -20.73 -47.77
N LYS A 428 0.95 -21.83 -47.74
CA LYS A 428 -0.33 -21.89 -47.03
C LYS A 428 -0.17 -21.82 -45.51
N LEU A 429 0.79 -22.55 -44.93
CA LEU A 429 1.07 -22.56 -43.49
C LEU A 429 1.65 -21.24 -42.98
N CYS A 430 2.42 -20.54 -43.81
CA CYS A 430 2.99 -19.23 -43.51
C CYS A 430 2.05 -18.04 -43.79
N ASP A 431 0.91 -18.24 -44.47
CA ASP A 431 -0.12 -17.22 -44.61
C ASP A 431 -0.93 -17.12 -43.29
N PRO A 432 -0.89 -15.98 -42.56
CA PRO A 432 -1.68 -15.79 -41.36
C PRO A 432 -3.20 -15.96 -41.57
N THR A 433 -3.68 -15.89 -42.82
CA THR A 433 -5.11 -16.05 -43.10
C THR A 433 -5.62 -17.49 -43.13
N SER A 434 -4.73 -18.49 -43.07
CA SER A 434 -5.11 -19.90 -42.99
C SER A 434 -5.36 -20.40 -41.55
N TYR A 435 -4.86 -19.68 -40.53
CA TYR A 435 -4.74 -20.19 -39.15
C TYR A 435 -5.67 -19.50 -38.13
N TYR A 436 -6.93 -19.25 -38.52
CA TYR A 436 -8.01 -18.86 -37.60
C TYR A 436 -9.34 -19.59 -37.87
N GLN A 437 -9.39 -20.50 -38.84
CA GLN A 437 -10.65 -21.11 -39.32
C GLN A 437 -11.31 -22.09 -38.33
N ASN A 438 -10.59 -22.50 -37.27
CA ASN A 438 -11.10 -23.39 -36.23
C ASN A 438 -11.66 -22.66 -34.99
N GLU A 439 -11.97 -21.36 -35.06
CA GLU A 439 -12.79 -20.67 -34.05
C GLU A 439 -14.27 -21.08 -34.18
N GLY A 440 -14.52 -22.38 -34.01
CA GLY A 440 -15.82 -23.01 -34.10
C GLY A 440 -16.67 -22.75 -32.86
N VAL A 441 -17.80 -22.07 -33.07
CA VAL A 441 -19.01 -22.44 -32.36
C VAL A 441 -19.42 -23.82 -32.85
N ASP A 442 -19.86 -24.67 -31.91
CA ASP A 442 -20.30 -26.05 -32.14
C ASP A 442 -21.36 -26.12 -33.26
N ASP A 443 -20.98 -26.62 -34.45
CA ASP A 443 -21.89 -26.82 -35.58
C ASP A 443 -22.34 -28.28 -35.66
N SER A 444 -22.86 -28.78 -34.54
CA SER A 444 -23.53 -30.07 -34.42
C SER A 444 -25.01 -29.99 -34.79
N GLY A 445 -25.29 -29.41 -35.96
CA GLY A 445 -26.48 -29.74 -36.75
C GLY A 445 -27.33 -28.55 -37.24
N ASN A 446 -27.26 -28.26 -38.54
CA ASN A 446 -28.36 -28.68 -39.42
C ASN A 446 -27.97 -28.72 -40.91
N GLY A 447 -28.60 -29.62 -41.66
CA GLY A 447 -28.53 -29.62 -43.12
C GLY A 447 -29.44 -28.56 -43.77
N SER A 448 -28.91 -27.85 -44.76
CA SER A 448 -29.60 -27.26 -45.93
C SER A 448 -31.12 -27.00 -45.89
N ALA A 449 -31.54 -25.73 -45.77
CA ALA A 449 -32.59 -25.10 -46.60
C ALA A 449 -32.74 -23.58 -46.31
N PRO A 450 -33.14 -22.72 -47.28
CA PRO A 450 -33.04 -21.26 -47.14
C PRO A 450 -34.34 -20.49 -46.79
N SER A 451 -34.16 -19.40 -46.04
CA SER A 451 -34.95 -18.16 -45.98
C SER A 451 -36.49 -18.23 -45.81
N LYS A 452 -36.97 -17.79 -44.63
CA LYS A 452 -37.94 -16.67 -44.45
C LYS A 452 -38.28 -16.46 -42.96
N THR A 453 -38.31 -15.19 -42.52
CA THR A 453 -38.95 -14.71 -41.28
C THR A 453 -40.47 -14.51 -41.50
N PRO A 454 -41.33 -14.23 -40.49
CA PRO A 454 -41.05 -13.82 -39.08
C PRO A 454 -41.86 -14.55 -37.96
N GLU A 455 -41.48 -14.25 -36.69
CA GLU A 455 -42.29 -14.07 -35.44
C GLU A 455 -43.54 -14.92 -35.07
N PRO A 456 -43.96 -14.98 -33.78
CA PRO A 456 -43.19 -15.05 -32.52
C PRO A 456 -43.80 -16.10 -31.54
N ALA A 457 -43.43 -16.00 -30.24
CA ALA A 457 -44.25 -16.35 -29.05
C ALA A 457 -43.97 -17.65 -28.22
N ILE A 458 -43.59 -17.39 -26.96
CA ILE A 458 -44.17 -17.94 -25.71
C ILE A 458 -43.69 -19.29 -25.12
N SER A 459 -43.13 -19.14 -23.91
CA SER A 459 -43.22 -19.97 -22.71
C SER A 459 -42.24 -21.13 -22.42
N ALA A 460 -41.62 -20.95 -21.24
CA ALA A 460 -41.67 -21.82 -20.07
C ALA A 460 -40.64 -22.95 -19.88
N ALA A 461 -40.06 -22.88 -18.67
CA ALA A 461 -39.87 -23.98 -17.72
C ALA A 461 -38.87 -25.09 -18.07
N THR A 462 -38.05 -25.62 -17.17
CA THR A 462 -37.41 -25.23 -15.89
C THR A 462 -36.44 -26.39 -15.59
N GLN A 463 -35.57 -26.23 -14.58
CA GLN A 463 -35.08 -27.31 -13.71
C GLN A 463 -33.99 -28.31 -14.21
N VAL A 464 -32.81 -28.15 -13.56
CA VAL A 464 -32.23 -29.08 -12.55
C VAL A 464 -30.96 -29.90 -12.88
N SER A 465 -30.02 -29.80 -11.90
CA SER A 465 -28.85 -30.62 -11.54
C SER A 465 -27.70 -30.84 -12.56
N LYS A 466 -26.45 -30.38 -12.32
CA LYS A 466 -25.42 -30.72 -11.27
C LYS A 466 -24.61 -32.03 -11.53
N PRO A 467 -23.35 -32.16 -11.05
CA PRO A 467 -22.20 -32.49 -11.93
C PRO A 467 -21.26 -33.61 -11.40
N HIS A 468 -20.11 -33.86 -12.06
CA HIS A 468 -18.82 -34.45 -11.61
C HIS A 468 -17.89 -34.64 -12.85
N ASP A 469 -16.54 -34.79 -12.83
CA ASP A 469 -15.45 -34.31 -11.95
C ASP A 469 -14.03 -34.54 -12.60
N GLN A 470 -12.97 -33.87 -12.08
CA GLN A 470 -11.50 -34.19 -12.05
C GLN A 470 -10.58 -34.53 -13.29
N GLY A 471 -9.39 -33.87 -13.36
CA GLY A 471 -8.07 -34.58 -13.29
C GLY A 471 -6.85 -34.33 -14.26
N LEU A 472 -5.74 -33.70 -13.77
CA LEU A 472 -4.26 -33.98 -14.04
C LEU A 472 -3.58 -33.69 -15.45
N LEU A 473 -2.23 -33.63 -15.72
CA LEU A 473 -0.94 -33.22 -15.05
C LEU A 473 0.32 -33.04 -16.03
N GLN A 474 1.36 -32.28 -15.60
CA GLN A 474 2.87 -32.35 -15.78
C GLN A 474 3.73 -32.29 -17.11
N GLN A 475 4.60 -31.23 -17.22
CA GLN A 475 6.12 -31.09 -17.29
C GLN A 475 7.19 -31.62 -18.33
N GLN A 476 8.24 -30.77 -18.56
CA GLN A 476 9.75 -30.97 -18.71
C GLN A 476 10.61 -30.67 -20.01
N GLN A 477 11.96 -30.44 -19.87
CA GLN A 477 12.93 -29.73 -20.79
C GLN A 477 14.47 -30.09 -20.62
N HIS A 478 15.43 -29.72 -21.54
CA HIS A 478 16.94 -29.85 -21.41
C HIS A 478 17.86 -28.88 -22.28
N VAL A 479 19.23 -29.02 -22.34
CA VAL A 479 20.32 -27.96 -22.48
C VAL A 479 21.60 -28.33 -23.34
N VAL A 480 22.53 -27.39 -23.81
CA VAL A 480 24.08 -27.44 -23.95
C VAL A 480 24.81 -26.26 -24.75
N THR A 481 26.18 -26.18 -24.89
CA THR A 481 27.15 -24.99 -24.90
C THR A 481 28.33 -24.88 -25.99
N GLY A 482 29.18 -23.79 -26.07
CA GLY A 482 30.46 -23.64 -26.89
C GLY A 482 31.33 -22.29 -26.85
N GLN A 483 32.61 -22.21 -27.34
CA GLN A 483 33.72 -21.17 -27.01
C GLN A 483 34.52 -20.35 -28.13
N SER A 484 35.28 -19.29 -27.68
CA SER A 484 36.41 -18.32 -28.14
C SER A 484 37.38 -18.51 -29.38
N PRO A 485 38.51 -17.75 -29.71
CA PRO A 485 39.21 -16.47 -29.20
C PRO A 485 39.96 -15.46 -30.21
N LEU A 486 40.59 -14.33 -29.73
CA LEU A 486 41.93 -13.65 -30.10
C LEU A 486 42.12 -12.08 -30.35
N ASN A 487 42.92 -11.42 -29.46
CA ASN A 487 44.00 -10.36 -29.49
C ASN A 487 44.20 -9.14 -30.47
N LEU A 488 44.56 -7.93 -29.91
CA LEU A 488 45.86 -7.16 -30.02
C LEU A 488 45.88 -5.71 -29.40
N PHE A 489 47.07 -5.08 -29.21
CA PHE A 489 47.48 -3.94 -28.31
C PHE A 489 47.57 -2.48 -28.96
N PRO A 490 48.29 -1.44 -28.42
CA PRO A 490 48.01 -0.51 -27.27
C PRO A 490 48.29 1.02 -27.56
N VAL A 491 48.32 1.91 -26.53
CA VAL A 491 49.28 3.06 -26.28
C VAL A 491 48.99 3.78 -24.91
N ASN A 492 50.02 4.35 -24.26
CA ASN A 492 50.04 4.91 -22.88
C ASN A 492 49.96 6.46 -22.77
N SER A 493 49.59 7.00 -21.58
CA SER A 493 50.40 8.03 -20.84
C SER A 493 49.90 8.40 -19.41
N THR A 494 50.64 7.93 -18.38
CA THR A 494 51.11 8.63 -17.14
C THR A 494 50.20 9.45 -16.19
N ASP A 495 50.10 8.93 -14.95
CA ASP A 495 50.34 9.56 -13.62
C ASP A 495 49.46 10.67 -13.01
N ARG A 496 48.75 10.29 -11.92
CA ARG A 496 48.79 10.93 -10.58
C ARG A 496 48.26 9.96 -9.49
N PRO A 497 48.64 10.14 -8.19
CA PRO A 497 48.54 9.09 -7.18
C PRO A 497 47.18 8.97 -6.46
N THR A 498 46.98 7.80 -5.85
CA THR A 498 45.73 7.28 -5.28
C THR A 498 45.36 7.81 -3.90
N THR A 499 44.09 8.17 -3.70
CA THR A 499 43.39 8.10 -2.41
C THR A 499 42.38 6.95 -2.43
N THR A 500 42.18 6.28 -1.29
CA THR A 500 41.48 4.99 -1.17
C THR A 500 39.95 5.12 -1.19
N ALA A 501 39.39 5.20 -2.40
CA ALA A 501 37.98 4.90 -2.61
C ALA A 501 37.71 3.39 -2.48
N TRP A 502 36.70 3.01 -1.70
CA TRP A 502 36.25 1.62 -1.63
C TRP A 502 35.64 1.21 -2.98
N PRO A 503 35.89 -0.02 -3.48
CA PRO A 503 35.55 -0.39 -4.85
C PRO A 503 34.03 -0.55 -5.01
N ARG A 504 33.42 0.25 -5.91
CA ARG A 504 32.08 -0.06 -6.43
C ARG A 504 32.11 -1.42 -7.12
N GLN A 505 31.22 -2.30 -6.70
CA GLN A 505 31.14 -3.66 -7.20
C GLN A 505 30.81 -3.63 -8.70
N THR A 506 31.68 -4.22 -9.53
CA THR A 506 31.44 -4.35 -10.97
C THR A 506 30.49 -5.51 -11.23
N ASP A 507 29.43 -5.26 -12.01
CA ASP A 507 28.51 -6.29 -12.47
C ASP A 507 29.26 -7.39 -13.24
N VAL A 508 29.36 -8.58 -12.65
CA VAL A 508 29.89 -9.77 -13.33
C VAL A 508 28.76 -10.48 -14.07
N SER A 509 28.36 -9.90 -15.21
CA SER A 509 27.78 -10.68 -16.30
C SER A 509 28.30 -10.17 -17.65
N SER A 510 29.31 -10.83 -18.18
CA SER A 510 29.94 -10.46 -19.45
C SER A 510 29.51 -11.40 -20.58
N ALA A 511 28.67 -10.91 -21.50
CA ALA A 511 28.80 -11.18 -22.94
C ALA A 511 27.87 -10.28 -23.77
N SER A 512 28.37 -9.80 -24.92
CA SER A 512 27.64 -9.11 -26.00
C SER A 512 26.84 -7.84 -25.66
N ARG A 513 27.54 -6.71 -25.53
CA ARG A 513 27.13 -5.49 -26.25
C ARG A 513 28.27 -5.00 -27.11
N ALA A 514 27.94 -4.60 -28.34
CA ALA A 514 28.87 -3.92 -29.23
C ALA A 514 29.36 -2.62 -28.61
N ARG A 515 30.49 -2.09 -29.09
CA ARG A 515 30.95 -0.73 -28.74
C ARG A 515 29.96 0.31 -29.25
N GLN A 516 28.92 0.59 -28.46
CA GLN A 516 28.18 1.85 -28.56
C GLN A 516 29.20 2.99 -28.34
N GLY A 517 29.05 4.10 -29.08
CA GLY A 517 29.76 5.33 -28.74
C GLY A 517 29.39 5.81 -27.32
N PRO A 518 30.05 6.83 -26.76
CA PRO A 518 29.72 7.33 -25.44
C PRO A 518 28.23 7.70 -25.39
N GLU A 519 27.43 6.89 -24.69
CA GLU A 519 26.00 7.16 -24.54
C GLU A 519 25.84 8.49 -23.80
N PRO A 520 24.95 9.39 -24.28
CA PRO A 520 24.71 10.65 -23.59
C PRO A 520 24.02 10.37 -22.25
N VAL A 521 24.83 10.34 -21.18
CA VAL A 521 24.33 10.22 -19.81
C VAL A 521 23.51 11.45 -19.46
N VAL A 522 22.35 11.25 -18.85
CA VAL A 522 21.52 12.34 -18.29
C VAL A 522 22.27 12.97 -17.12
N GLY A 523 23.08 13.99 -17.40
CA GLY A 523 24.01 14.60 -16.45
C GLY A 523 23.39 15.47 -15.36
N HIS A 524 22.07 15.39 -15.12
CA HIS A 524 21.37 16.30 -14.21
C HIS A 524 20.51 15.60 -13.15
N MET A 525 20.76 15.97 -11.89
CA MET A 525 20.26 15.30 -10.68
C MET A 525 19.52 16.26 -9.72
N GLY A 526 18.93 17.35 -10.22
CA GLY A 526 18.19 18.34 -9.41
C GLY A 526 19.04 19.46 -8.79
N ARG A 527 18.39 20.36 -8.06
CA ARG A 527 19.00 21.48 -7.30
C ARG A 527 18.16 21.86 -6.08
N LEU A 528 18.71 22.66 -5.17
CA LEU A 528 17.92 23.33 -4.13
C LEU A 528 17.21 24.59 -4.67
N VAL A 529 16.01 24.82 -4.15
CA VAL A 529 15.12 25.95 -4.42
C VAL A 529 14.36 26.30 -3.11
N SER A 530 14.12 27.57 -2.81
CA SER A 530 13.48 27.96 -1.54
C SER A 530 11.96 27.72 -1.53
N ASN A 531 11.34 27.45 -0.38
CA ASN A 531 9.89 27.58 -0.18
C ASN A 531 9.50 29.01 0.25
N ASP A 532 8.24 29.23 0.63
CA ASP A 532 7.75 30.51 1.19
C ASP A 532 8.57 30.98 2.41
N ASP A 533 8.84 30.08 3.36
CA ASP A 533 9.65 30.35 4.57
C ASP A 533 11.17 30.44 4.34
N GLN A 534 11.62 30.56 3.08
CA GLN A 534 13.03 30.60 2.67
C GLN A 534 13.86 29.33 2.97
N VAL A 535 13.22 28.22 3.36
CA VAL A 535 13.88 26.93 3.53
C VAL A 535 14.28 26.35 2.18
N ALA A 536 15.52 25.92 2.05
CA ALA A 536 16.05 25.31 0.83
C ALA A 536 15.57 23.85 0.69
N MET A 537 14.76 23.61 -0.35
CA MET A 537 14.12 22.33 -0.67
C MET A 537 14.64 21.76 -2.00
N PHE A 538 14.69 20.44 -2.13
CA PHE A 538 15.23 19.75 -3.28
C PHE A 538 14.22 19.58 -4.42
N ALA A 539 14.49 20.28 -5.53
CA ALA A 539 13.82 20.07 -6.80
C ALA A 539 14.57 18.99 -7.60
N GLY A 540 14.00 17.77 -7.67
CA GLY A 540 14.49 16.69 -8.53
C GLY A 540 14.34 17.00 -10.03
N SER A 541 15.00 16.26 -10.90
CA SER A 541 14.96 16.48 -12.36
C SER A 541 13.55 16.43 -12.96
N SER A 542 12.67 15.62 -12.39
CA SER A 542 11.25 15.45 -12.79
C SER A 542 10.36 16.67 -12.52
N THR A 543 10.78 17.64 -11.70
CA THR A 543 10.00 18.88 -11.44
C THR A 543 10.07 19.88 -12.59
N GLY A 544 10.86 19.60 -13.64
CA GLY A 544 11.13 20.54 -14.73
C GLY A 544 12.19 21.59 -14.40
N VAL A 545 12.73 21.63 -13.17
CA VAL A 545 13.74 22.60 -12.73
C VAL A 545 14.97 22.66 -13.67
N HIS A 546 15.35 21.53 -14.25
CA HIS A 546 16.43 21.46 -15.24
C HIS A 546 16.06 22.10 -16.56
N PHE A 547 14.86 21.79 -17.06
CA PHE A 547 14.35 22.33 -18.31
C PHE A 547 14.23 23.86 -18.22
N ILE A 548 13.75 24.38 -17.09
CA ILE A 548 13.67 25.81 -16.81
C ILE A 548 15.08 26.44 -16.82
N SER A 549 16.05 25.82 -16.13
CA SER A 549 17.44 26.32 -16.09
C SER A 549 18.14 26.26 -17.45
N GLN A 550 17.88 25.22 -18.25
CA GLN A 550 18.38 25.14 -19.62
C GLN A 550 17.68 26.15 -20.54
N ALA A 551 16.38 26.38 -20.39
CA ALA A 551 15.65 27.40 -21.14
C ALA A 551 16.17 28.81 -20.82
N GLU A 552 16.36 29.14 -19.53
CA GLU A 552 17.01 30.37 -19.07
C GLU A 552 18.40 30.53 -19.72
N GLN A 553 19.27 29.52 -19.60
CA GLN A 553 20.62 29.56 -20.15
C GLN A 553 20.61 29.76 -21.68
N GLN A 554 19.73 29.08 -22.42
CA GLN A 554 19.62 29.24 -23.87
C GLN A 554 19.06 30.62 -24.25
N LEU A 555 18.07 31.15 -23.52
CA LEU A 555 17.53 32.49 -23.77
C LEU A 555 18.56 33.59 -23.49
N GLN A 556 19.42 33.41 -22.49
CA GLN A 556 20.57 34.27 -22.19
C GLN A 556 21.65 34.17 -23.27
N MET A 557 22.02 32.95 -23.71
CA MET A 557 22.97 32.75 -24.81
C MET A 557 22.49 33.37 -26.13
N LEU A 558 21.19 33.26 -26.42
CA LEU A 558 20.54 33.85 -27.60
C LEU A 558 20.25 35.36 -27.45
N ARG A 559 20.52 35.94 -26.27
CA ARG A 559 20.21 37.35 -25.91
C ARG A 559 18.73 37.72 -26.04
N ILE A 560 17.83 36.75 -25.90
CA ILE A 560 16.37 36.93 -25.93
C ILE A 560 15.87 37.41 -24.55
N HIS A 561 16.50 36.93 -23.47
CA HIS A 561 16.26 37.36 -22.10
C HIS A 561 17.61 37.45 -21.39
N THR A 562 17.96 38.60 -20.80
CA THR A 562 19.27 38.84 -20.17
C THR A 562 19.30 38.54 -18.69
N ASP A 563 18.14 38.60 -18.04
CA ASP A 563 18.03 38.45 -16.60
C ASP A 563 17.90 36.97 -16.23
N THR A 564 18.09 36.64 -14.95
CA THR A 564 17.73 35.33 -14.42
C THR A 564 16.22 35.28 -14.20
N PHE A 565 15.60 34.15 -14.49
CA PHE A 565 14.21 33.91 -14.14
C PHE A 565 13.99 34.06 -12.62
N PRO A 566 12.85 34.60 -12.18
CA PRO A 566 12.50 34.65 -10.76
C PRO A 566 12.59 33.26 -10.11
N SER A 567 13.04 33.21 -8.85
CA SER A 567 13.10 31.96 -8.08
C SER A 567 11.77 31.21 -8.08
N SER A 568 10.63 31.94 -8.09
CA SER A 568 9.25 31.46 -8.16
C SER A 568 8.97 30.49 -9.32
N VAL A 569 9.77 30.54 -10.40
CA VAL A 569 9.63 29.63 -11.55
C VAL A 569 10.17 28.23 -11.23
N TYR A 570 11.16 28.13 -10.35
CA TYR A 570 11.88 26.88 -10.02
C TYR A 570 11.28 26.08 -8.86
N ASN A 571 10.38 26.70 -8.08
CA ASN A 571 9.81 26.22 -6.82
C ASN A 571 8.27 26.36 -6.76
N LEU A 572 7.58 26.58 -7.88
CA LEU A 572 6.13 26.83 -7.91
C LEU A 572 5.30 25.77 -7.15
N TYR A 573 5.79 24.52 -7.13
CA TYR A 573 5.18 23.38 -6.42
C TYR A 573 5.37 23.41 -4.89
N LEU A 574 6.11 24.38 -4.35
CA LEU A 574 6.37 24.59 -2.92
C LEU A 574 5.66 25.84 -2.36
N HIS A 575 4.97 26.61 -3.21
CA HIS A 575 4.30 27.84 -2.81
C HIS A 575 2.84 27.57 -2.41
N ASN A 576 2.44 27.97 -1.21
CA ASN A 576 1.06 27.78 -0.73
C ASN A 576 0.14 28.89 -1.27
N ILE A 577 -0.63 28.55 -2.31
CA ILE A 577 -1.55 29.47 -3.02
C ILE A 577 -2.67 30.01 -2.11
N TRP A 578 -3.00 29.31 -1.02
CA TRP A 578 -4.16 29.63 -0.17
C TRP A 578 -3.81 30.38 1.12
N GLY A 579 -2.51 30.61 1.37
CA GLY A 579 -2.01 31.21 2.60
C GLY A 579 -1.91 30.22 3.77
N VAL A 580 -1.08 30.56 4.75
CA VAL A 580 -0.92 29.81 6.01
C VAL A 580 -1.82 30.44 7.08
N PRO A 581 -2.46 29.66 7.98
CA PRO A 581 -3.23 30.18 9.11
C PRO A 581 -2.43 31.16 10.00
N PRO A 582 -3.08 32.07 10.73
CA PRO A 582 -2.39 33.05 11.58
C PRO A 582 -1.62 32.39 12.74
N LYS A 583 -0.41 32.88 12.99
CA LYS A 583 0.58 32.27 13.91
C LYS A 583 0.25 32.42 15.40
N ASP A 584 -0.67 33.31 15.76
CA ASP A 584 -0.84 33.80 17.13
C ASP A 584 -1.30 32.73 18.16
N SER A 585 -1.94 31.65 17.71
CA SER A 585 -2.33 30.54 18.60
C SER A 585 -1.18 29.58 18.94
N GLU A 586 -0.10 29.56 18.16
CA GLU A 586 1.02 28.64 18.37
C GLU A 586 1.94 29.09 19.51
N SER A 587 2.26 30.39 19.57
CA SER A 587 3.17 30.97 20.58
C SER A 587 2.73 30.69 22.01
N GLN A 588 1.42 30.69 22.29
CA GLN A 588 0.91 30.39 23.63
C GLN A 588 1.15 28.94 24.04
N VAL A 589 1.02 27.99 23.11
CA VAL A 589 1.27 26.56 23.36
C VAL A 589 2.76 26.32 23.58
N VAL A 590 3.62 26.95 22.76
CA VAL A 590 5.08 26.88 22.89
C VAL A 590 5.55 27.41 24.25
N ALA A 591 5.13 28.62 24.63
CA ALA A 591 5.49 29.22 25.93
C ALA A 591 5.00 28.36 27.12
N ALA A 592 3.80 27.79 27.02
CA ALA A 592 3.26 26.90 28.04
C ALA A 592 4.03 25.58 28.16
N MET A 593 4.59 25.04 27.06
CA MET A 593 5.46 23.87 27.09
C MET A 593 6.85 24.18 27.66
N ILE A 594 7.43 25.33 27.30
CA ILE A 594 8.74 25.78 27.81
C ILE A 594 8.71 25.95 29.34
N SER A 595 7.61 26.45 29.89
CA SER A 595 7.46 26.61 31.36
C SER A 595 7.39 25.30 32.14
N GLN A 596 7.20 24.15 31.47
CA GLN A 596 7.16 22.82 32.08
C GLN A 596 8.50 22.07 31.99
N LEU A 597 9.54 22.66 31.39
CA LEU A 597 10.85 22.04 31.30
C LEU A 597 11.56 21.99 32.67
N PRO A 598 12.30 20.90 32.99
CA PRO A 598 12.90 20.75 34.31
C PRO A 598 14.08 21.71 34.50
N LEU A 599 14.33 22.14 35.75
CA LEU A 599 15.40 23.10 36.07
C LEU A 599 16.81 22.62 35.67
N ASN A 600 17.02 21.30 35.58
CA ASN A 600 18.27 20.67 35.13
C ASN A 600 18.25 20.24 33.66
N ALA A 601 17.29 20.71 32.84
CA ALA A 601 17.13 20.32 31.43
C ALA A 601 18.45 20.41 30.63
N ALA A 602 19.24 21.47 30.79
CA ALA A 602 20.53 21.60 30.11
C ALA A 602 21.49 20.43 30.38
N GLY A 603 21.55 19.93 31.62
CA GLY A 603 22.39 18.80 32.00
C GLY A 603 21.84 17.46 31.49
N ILE A 604 20.51 17.30 31.44
CA ILE A 604 19.87 16.13 30.82
C ILE A 604 20.16 16.12 29.32
N LEU A 605 19.99 17.25 28.63
CA LEU A 605 20.28 17.40 27.20
C LEU A 605 21.75 17.10 26.89
N GLU A 606 22.69 17.66 27.67
CA GLU A 606 24.13 17.39 27.54
C GLU A 606 24.44 15.89 27.67
N ALA A 607 24.00 15.24 28.75
CA ALA A 607 24.24 13.81 28.97
C ALA A 607 23.56 12.93 27.90
N THR A 608 22.40 13.33 27.40
CA THR A 608 21.69 12.62 26.33
C THR A 608 22.45 12.69 25.02
N ILE A 609 22.92 13.89 24.64
CA ILE A 609 23.68 14.08 23.40
C ILE A 609 24.97 13.26 23.46
N ASP A 610 25.71 13.31 24.57
CA ASP A 610 26.93 12.53 24.75
C ASP A 610 26.67 11.02 24.70
N ARG A 611 25.59 10.53 25.32
CA ARG A 611 25.18 9.12 25.31
C ARG A 611 24.81 8.60 23.93
N TRP A 612 24.09 9.39 23.12
CA TRP A 612 23.53 8.94 21.84
C TRP A 612 24.40 9.26 20.64
N THR A 613 25.30 10.24 20.71
CA THR A 613 26.25 10.60 19.62
C THR A 613 27.01 9.40 19.04
N PRO A 614 27.48 8.41 19.85
CA PRO A 614 28.19 7.26 19.31
C PRO A 614 27.37 6.32 18.42
N LEU A 615 26.04 6.40 18.42
CA LEU A 615 25.17 5.58 17.54
C LEU A 615 24.38 6.44 16.55
N TYR A 616 23.78 7.51 17.06
CA TYR A 616 22.90 8.42 16.33
C TYR A 616 23.33 9.88 16.60
N PRO A 617 24.39 10.39 15.92
CA PRO A 617 24.88 11.77 16.06
C PRO A 617 23.97 12.80 15.36
N VAL A 618 22.66 12.73 15.63
CA VAL A 618 21.58 13.51 14.99
C VAL A 618 21.79 15.02 15.18
N VAL A 619 22.25 15.45 16.36
CA VAL A 619 22.40 16.86 16.73
C VAL A 619 23.85 17.22 17.05
N HIS A 620 24.18 18.51 17.05
CA HIS A 620 25.49 19.02 17.46
C HIS A 620 25.39 19.67 18.85
N LYS A 621 26.23 19.23 19.79
CA LYS A 621 26.11 19.54 21.22
C LYS A 621 26.04 21.03 21.51
N HIS A 622 27.02 21.81 21.05
CA HIS A 622 27.12 23.22 21.43
C HIS A 622 25.94 24.05 20.91
N THR A 623 25.56 23.88 19.64
CA THR A 623 24.44 24.62 19.05
C THR A 623 23.09 24.20 19.62
N THR A 624 22.92 22.95 20.05
CA THR A 624 21.68 22.48 20.69
C THR A 624 21.51 23.09 22.07
N LEU A 625 22.58 23.13 22.87
CA LEU A 625 22.59 23.79 24.19
C LEU A 625 22.50 25.33 24.11
N GLU A 626 22.95 25.92 23.00
CA GLU A 626 22.74 27.35 22.71
C GLU A 626 21.29 27.62 22.29
N ALA A 627 20.71 26.78 21.43
CA ALA A 627 19.31 26.89 21.01
C ALA A 627 18.34 26.72 22.21
N PHE A 628 18.62 25.77 23.11
CA PHE A 628 17.89 25.60 24.37
C PHE A 628 17.97 26.85 25.28
N ARG A 629 19.15 27.49 25.39
CA ARG A 629 19.29 28.74 26.15
C ARG A 629 18.45 29.86 25.55
N ARG A 630 18.53 30.08 24.24
CA ARG A 630 17.70 31.09 23.54
C ARG A 630 16.21 30.84 23.71
N LEU A 631 15.77 29.57 23.60
CA LEU A 631 14.38 29.16 23.83
C LEU A 631 13.90 29.43 25.26
N SER A 632 14.81 29.35 26.24
CA SER A 632 14.53 29.63 27.65
C SER A 632 14.56 31.13 27.98
N GLU A 633 15.33 31.91 27.23
CA GLU A 633 15.45 33.38 27.36
C GLU A 633 14.27 34.13 26.72
N ASP A 634 13.68 33.61 25.64
CA ASP A 634 12.49 34.17 24.98
C ASP A 634 11.43 33.08 24.69
N PRO A 635 10.63 32.68 25.69
CA PRO A 635 9.62 31.64 25.53
C PRO A 635 8.44 32.04 24.62
N GLU A 636 8.15 33.34 24.46
CA GLU A 636 7.00 33.83 23.69
C GLU A 636 7.25 33.73 22.16
N HIS A 637 8.50 33.80 21.73
CA HIS A 637 8.93 33.69 20.33
C HIS A 637 9.72 32.40 20.03
N GLY A 638 9.62 31.40 20.90
CA GLY A 638 10.32 30.13 20.73
C GLY A 638 9.97 29.40 19.43
N ASP A 639 10.97 28.86 18.73
CA ASP A 639 10.76 28.05 17.53
C ASP A 639 10.19 26.66 17.90
N PRO A 640 9.00 26.27 17.39
CA PRO A 640 8.43 24.94 17.64
C PRO A 640 9.34 23.79 17.20
N SER A 641 10.15 23.99 16.16
CA SER A 641 11.07 22.98 15.61
C SER A 641 12.18 22.64 16.60
N THR A 642 12.77 23.69 17.17
CA THR A 642 13.77 23.64 18.24
C THR A 642 13.18 23.06 19.53
N LEU A 643 11.99 23.48 19.94
CA LEU A 643 11.29 22.93 21.11
C LEU A 643 11.02 21.42 20.95
N HIS A 644 10.55 20.97 19.78
CA HIS A 644 10.33 19.55 19.49
C HIS A 644 11.60 18.71 19.58
N GLN A 645 12.71 19.21 19.03
CA GLN A 645 14.03 18.58 19.19
C GLN A 645 14.44 18.47 20.67
N ILE A 646 14.26 19.52 21.46
CA ILE A 646 14.58 19.55 22.89
C ILE A 646 13.70 18.58 23.68
N LEU A 647 12.39 18.56 23.45
CA LEU A 647 11.46 17.65 24.11
C LEU A 647 11.75 16.18 23.76
N GLY A 648 12.09 15.88 22.49
CA GLY A 648 12.53 14.56 22.09
C GLY A 648 13.82 14.12 22.80
N LEU A 649 14.80 15.02 22.93
CA LEU A 649 16.04 14.73 23.68
C LEU A 649 15.76 14.53 25.17
N LEU A 650 14.85 15.30 25.77
CA LEU A 650 14.44 15.09 27.16
C LEU A 650 13.70 13.75 27.33
N ALA A 651 12.89 13.33 26.36
CA ALA A 651 12.26 12.01 26.37
C ALA A 651 13.30 10.88 26.31
N LEU A 652 14.28 10.94 25.39
CA LEU A 652 15.40 9.97 25.35
C LEU A 652 16.27 10.01 26.62
N GLY A 653 16.54 11.19 27.16
CA GLY A 653 17.39 11.41 28.32
C GLY A 653 16.79 11.01 29.66
N THR A 654 15.47 10.88 29.72
CA THR A 654 14.72 10.48 30.93
C THR A 654 14.10 9.09 30.82
N LEU A 655 14.41 8.35 29.76
CA LEU A 655 14.05 6.95 29.60
C LEU A 655 14.67 6.10 30.73
N GLY A 656 13.87 5.28 31.40
CA GLY A 656 14.31 4.47 32.54
C GLY A 656 14.49 5.23 33.85
N LEU A 657 14.32 6.56 33.88
CA LEU A 657 14.32 7.32 35.13
C LEU A 657 12.94 7.27 35.81
N PRO A 658 12.89 7.15 37.16
CA PRO A 658 11.63 7.09 37.89
C PRO A 658 10.88 8.42 37.78
N GLY A 659 9.58 8.32 37.50
CA GLY A 659 8.64 9.45 37.47
C GLY A 659 7.40 9.18 38.33
N SER A 660 6.55 10.19 38.45
CA SER A 660 5.27 10.12 39.19
C SER A 660 4.08 10.10 38.22
N CYS A 661 3.86 8.98 37.54
CA CYS A 661 2.76 8.83 36.56
C CYS A 661 1.42 8.44 37.22
N VAL A 662 1.45 7.63 38.29
CA VAL A 662 0.33 7.37 39.22
C VAL A 662 0.93 7.03 40.60
N GLU A 663 0.23 7.28 41.71
CA GLU A 663 0.71 7.05 43.10
C GLU A 663 1.18 5.61 43.42
N SER A 664 0.96 4.62 42.54
CA SER A 664 1.27 3.20 42.77
C SER A 664 2.23 2.54 41.76
N HIS A 665 2.72 3.24 40.74
CA HIS A 665 3.58 2.61 39.70
C HIS A 665 4.74 3.50 39.24
N GLN A 666 5.97 3.02 39.42
CA GLN A 666 7.17 3.52 38.73
C GLN A 666 7.41 2.68 37.47
N HIS A 667 6.92 3.14 36.32
CA HIS A 667 7.10 2.46 35.02
C HIS A 667 8.35 2.98 34.28
N PHE A 668 9.01 2.13 33.50
CA PHE A 668 10.24 2.46 32.75
C PHE A 668 10.11 3.69 31.82
N LEU A 669 8.91 3.95 31.28
CA LEU A 669 8.64 5.10 30.39
C LEU A 669 8.16 6.35 31.14
N CYS A 670 7.86 6.24 32.43
CA CYS A 670 7.02 7.16 33.20
C CYS A 670 7.40 8.65 33.10
N LEU A 671 8.67 9.00 33.28
CA LEU A 671 9.14 10.40 33.16
C LEU A 671 9.27 10.84 31.69
N SER A 672 9.77 9.95 30.83
CA SER A 672 10.00 10.22 29.41
C SER A 672 8.72 10.47 28.60
N GLU A 673 7.62 9.81 28.97
CA GLU A 673 6.33 9.89 28.26
C GLU A 673 5.74 11.30 28.32
N THR A 674 5.99 12.05 29.40
CA THR A 674 5.59 13.46 29.54
C THR A 674 6.19 14.30 28.42
N TYR A 675 7.51 14.24 28.24
CA TYR A 675 8.21 15.01 27.20
C TYR A 675 7.86 14.54 25.79
N TYR A 676 7.69 13.22 25.60
CA TYR A 676 7.23 12.69 24.32
C TYR A 676 5.80 13.13 23.97
N THR A 677 4.88 13.18 24.94
CA THR A 677 3.51 13.65 24.73
C THR A 677 3.51 15.13 24.31
N MET A 678 4.34 15.96 24.96
CA MET A 678 4.54 17.36 24.57
C MET A 678 5.14 17.47 23.15
N ALA A 679 6.12 16.65 22.80
CA ALA A 679 6.71 16.61 21.45
C ALA A 679 5.67 16.21 20.40
N SER A 680 4.89 15.14 20.66
CA SER A 680 3.87 14.63 19.74
C SER A 680 2.75 15.64 19.49
N ALA A 681 2.41 16.49 20.47
CA ALA A 681 1.45 17.57 20.29
C ALA A 681 1.92 18.64 19.28
N LEU A 682 3.24 18.82 19.10
CA LEU A 682 3.81 19.74 18.12
C LEU A 682 3.85 19.15 16.70
N THR A 683 3.77 17.83 16.54
CA THR A 683 3.98 17.15 15.23
C THR A 683 3.06 17.69 14.12
N ASN A 684 1.80 18.02 14.44
CA ASN A 684 0.86 18.62 13.48
C ASN A 684 1.30 20.00 12.94
N ILE A 685 1.89 20.85 13.79
CA ILE A 685 2.42 22.17 13.39
C ILE A 685 3.66 22.01 12.50
N LEU A 686 4.45 20.96 12.76
CA LEU A 686 5.73 20.71 12.12
C LEU A 686 5.62 20.11 10.71
N HIS A 687 4.47 19.53 10.35
CA HIS A 687 4.22 19.03 8.99
C HIS A 687 4.40 20.11 7.91
N GLU A 688 4.00 21.33 8.21
CA GLU A 688 4.07 22.47 7.29
C GLU A 688 5.42 23.22 7.36
N ARG A 689 6.29 22.86 8.33
CA ARG A 689 7.59 23.52 8.59
C ARG A 689 8.76 22.54 8.46
N PRO A 690 9.11 22.12 7.23
CA PRO A 690 10.30 21.32 7.00
C PRO A 690 11.55 22.13 7.39
N SER A 691 12.35 21.61 8.31
CA SER A 691 13.61 22.22 8.72
C SER A 691 14.58 21.14 9.23
N LEU A 692 15.87 21.46 9.34
CA LEU A 692 16.84 20.52 9.91
C LEU A 692 16.53 20.20 11.39
N PRO A 693 16.22 21.19 12.28
CA PRO A 693 15.70 20.90 13.63
C PRO A 693 14.42 20.06 13.65
N THR A 694 13.47 20.31 12.74
CA THR A 694 12.24 19.51 12.64
C THR A 694 12.57 18.05 12.37
N LEU A 695 13.39 17.78 11.35
CA LEU A 695 13.81 16.44 10.98
C LEU A 695 14.57 15.74 12.12
N GLN A 696 15.52 16.45 12.74
CA GLN A 696 16.27 15.94 13.88
C GLN A 696 15.33 15.54 15.04
N GLY A 697 14.32 16.35 15.36
CA GLY A 697 13.32 16.02 16.37
C GLY A 697 12.42 14.82 15.99
N LEU A 698 12.12 14.64 14.69
CA LEU A 698 11.38 13.47 14.20
C LEU A 698 12.23 12.19 14.32
N GLU A 699 13.53 12.24 13.97
CA GLU A 699 14.47 11.12 14.13
C GLU A 699 14.64 10.72 15.60
N ILE A 700 14.83 11.70 16.48
CA ILE A 700 14.91 11.51 17.94
C ILE A 700 13.62 10.86 18.47
N SER A 701 12.46 11.36 18.04
CA SER A 701 11.16 10.79 18.42
C SER A 701 10.93 9.39 17.85
N GLN A 702 11.47 9.08 16.67
CA GLN A 702 11.45 7.73 16.08
C GLN A 702 12.28 6.76 16.91
N ILE A 703 13.49 7.14 17.34
CA ILE A 703 14.34 6.34 18.23
C ILE A 703 13.60 6.09 19.57
N TYR A 704 12.98 7.12 20.14
CA TYR A 704 12.19 7.00 21.37
C TYR A 704 10.97 6.07 21.22
N LEU A 705 10.26 6.14 20.09
CA LEU A 705 9.13 5.24 19.80
C LEU A 705 9.55 3.78 19.62
N GLN A 706 10.74 3.53 19.06
CA GLN A 706 11.31 2.19 18.97
C GLN A 706 11.67 1.66 20.37
N LEU A 707 12.32 2.48 21.20
CA LEU A 707 12.66 2.16 22.59
C LEU A 707 11.44 1.91 23.49
N SER A 708 10.33 2.60 23.21
CA SER A 708 9.04 2.40 23.92
C SER A 708 8.14 1.33 23.27
N SER A 709 8.67 0.50 22.36
CA SER A 709 7.97 -0.59 21.66
C SER A 709 6.73 -0.18 20.84
N ARG A 710 6.62 1.10 20.45
CA ARG A 710 5.51 1.66 19.66
C ARG A 710 5.84 1.65 18.17
N TYR A 711 6.14 0.47 17.65
CA TYR A 711 6.77 0.32 16.33
C TYR A 711 5.91 0.76 15.14
N SER A 712 4.58 0.61 15.22
CA SER A 712 3.64 1.09 14.19
C SER A 712 3.73 2.61 14.00
N VAL A 713 3.74 3.36 15.11
CA VAL A 713 3.89 4.82 15.11
C VAL A 713 5.31 5.21 14.69
N ALA A 714 6.34 4.47 15.16
CA ALA A 714 7.72 4.70 14.76
C ALA A 714 7.93 4.56 13.24
N SER A 715 7.27 3.60 12.59
CA SER A 715 7.34 3.41 11.15
C SER A 715 6.67 4.54 10.38
N GLN A 716 5.48 5.00 10.81
CA GLN A 716 4.80 6.14 10.20
C GLN A 716 5.63 7.42 10.31
N LEU A 717 6.19 7.69 11.50
CA LEU A 717 7.06 8.84 11.74
C LEU A 717 8.35 8.75 10.90
N GLY A 718 8.94 7.56 10.78
CA GLY A 718 10.09 7.32 9.91
C GLY A 718 9.78 7.55 8.42
N GLY A 719 8.56 7.26 7.97
CA GLY A 719 8.12 7.60 6.62
C GLY A 719 8.10 9.10 6.36
N MET A 720 7.65 9.88 7.35
CA MET A 720 7.66 11.35 7.30
C MET A 720 9.08 11.91 7.36
N ALA A 721 9.92 11.42 8.28
CA ALA A 721 11.32 11.82 8.41
C ALA A 721 12.11 11.54 7.13
N THR A 722 11.98 10.34 6.53
CA THR A 722 12.59 10.00 5.24
C THR A 722 12.15 10.95 4.13
N ARG A 723 10.85 11.28 4.04
CA ARG A 723 10.34 12.23 3.04
C ARG A 723 10.87 13.64 3.28
N MET A 724 10.94 14.09 4.54
CA MET A 724 11.48 15.40 4.91
C MET A 724 12.98 15.50 4.61
N ALA A 725 13.77 14.46 4.91
CA ALA A 725 15.20 14.39 4.57
C ALA A 725 15.44 14.44 3.06
N GLN A 726 14.63 13.72 2.27
CA GLN A 726 14.67 13.80 0.81
C GLN A 726 14.31 15.21 0.32
N ASN A 727 13.24 15.80 0.86
CA ASN A 727 12.78 17.16 0.54
C ASN A 727 13.80 18.25 0.92
N LEU A 728 14.55 18.09 2.01
CA LEU A 728 15.64 18.99 2.41
C LEU A 728 16.95 18.74 1.65
N GLY A 729 16.98 17.75 0.74
CA GLY A 729 18.13 17.44 -0.11
C GLY A 729 19.24 16.61 0.54
N LEU A 730 19.02 16.05 1.73
CA LEU A 730 20.06 15.34 2.51
C LEU A 730 20.59 14.05 1.84
N HIS A 731 19.80 13.46 0.94
CA HIS A 731 20.16 12.32 0.10
C HIS A 731 21.15 12.66 -1.05
N ARG A 732 21.51 13.94 -1.21
CA ARG A 732 22.45 14.41 -2.24
C ARG A 732 23.77 14.88 -1.64
N HIS A 733 24.85 14.60 -2.36
CA HIS A 733 26.22 15.00 -2.05
C HIS A 733 26.34 16.49 -1.68
N SER A 734 26.79 16.77 -0.46
CA SER A 734 26.72 18.11 0.14
C SER A 734 27.47 19.20 -0.64
N GLN A 735 28.62 18.88 -1.27
CA GLN A 735 29.37 19.84 -2.12
C GLN A 735 28.58 20.37 -3.34
N ARG A 736 27.44 19.75 -3.72
CA ARG A 736 26.52 20.30 -4.72
C ARG A 736 25.84 21.59 -4.24
N PHE A 737 25.87 21.84 -2.94
CA PHE A 737 25.22 22.94 -2.24
C PHE A 737 26.25 23.76 -1.45
N LYS A 738 26.00 25.05 -1.26
CA LYS A 738 26.92 25.96 -0.57
C LYS A 738 26.48 26.19 0.87
N PHE A 739 26.67 25.19 1.72
CA PHE A 739 26.43 25.27 3.16
C PHE A 739 27.73 25.59 3.92
N ASP A 740 27.60 26.05 5.16
CA ASP A 740 28.75 26.14 6.07
C ASP A 740 29.21 24.73 6.52
N PRO A 741 30.42 24.59 7.10
CA PRO A 741 30.97 23.27 7.41
C PRO A 741 30.18 22.50 8.48
N LEU A 742 29.59 23.20 9.47
CA LEU A 742 28.76 22.58 10.51
C LEU A 742 27.43 22.10 9.93
N GLU A 743 26.75 22.92 9.13
CA GLU A 743 25.51 22.50 8.46
C GLU A 743 25.78 21.34 7.48
N THR A 744 26.91 21.37 6.77
CA THR A 744 27.35 20.29 5.87
C THR A 744 27.50 18.97 6.61
N GLU A 745 28.16 18.99 7.77
CA GLU A 745 28.41 17.79 8.58
C GLU A 745 27.14 17.28 9.27
N LEU A 746 26.31 18.18 9.82
CA LEU A 746 25.01 17.82 10.39
C LEU A 746 24.09 17.18 9.34
N ARG A 747 24.00 17.73 8.13
CA ARG A 747 23.19 17.15 7.04
C ARG A 747 23.63 15.73 6.68
N ARG A 748 24.93 15.43 6.69
CA ARG A 748 25.45 14.06 6.51
C ARG A 748 25.06 13.15 7.67
N ARG A 749 25.22 13.60 8.92
CA ARG A 749 24.90 12.80 10.12
C ARG A 749 23.43 12.42 10.17
N VAL A 750 22.55 13.41 10.05
CA VAL A 750 21.09 13.26 10.03
C VAL A 750 20.67 12.32 8.89
N TRP A 751 21.22 12.51 7.67
CA TRP A 751 20.96 11.59 6.55
C TRP A 751 21.27 10.13 6.88
N TRP A 752 22.44 9.85 7.46
CA TRP A 752 22.87 8.49 7.74
C TRP A 752 22.23 7.89 9.00
N CYS A 753 21.81 8.72 9.95
CA CYS A 753 20.90 8.30 11.03
C CYS A 753 19.58 7.80 10.43
N GLN A 754 18.91 8.62 9.59
CA GLN A 754 17.66 8.22 8.95
C GLN A 754 17.80 7.04 7.99
N TYR A 755 18.91 6.96 7.23
CA TYR A 755 19.25 5.81 6.41
C TYR A 755 19.25 4.51 7.22
N SER A 756 19.86 4.56 8.39
CA SER A 756 19.99 3.40 9.28
C SER A 756 18.67 3.07 9.93
N LEU A 757 17.92 4.08 10.41
CA LEU A 757 16.59 3.92 10.99
C LEU A 757 15.59 3.30 9.98
N ASP A 758 15.54 3.78 8.73
CA ASP A 758 14.73 3.19 7.63
C ASP A 758 15.14 1.74 7.35
N THR A 759 16.45 1.49 7.20
CA THR A 759 16.96 0.18 6.78
C THR A 759 16.74 -0.89 7.85
N PHE A 760 17.13 -0.59 9.08
CA PHE A 760 16.92 -1.49 10.21
C PHE A 760 15.42 -1.66 10.48
N SER A 761 14.62 -0.58 10.59
CA SER A 761 13.17 -0.69 10.80
C SER A 761 12.48 -1.54 9.72
N SER A 762 12.86 -1.38 8.45
CA SER A 762 12.37 -2.22 7.35
C SER A 762 12.70 -3.70 7.54
N ALA A 763 13.92 -4.02 7.97
CA ALA A 763 14.37 -5.39 8.18
C ALA A 763 13.54 -6.15 9.22
N TYR A 764 13.22 -5.54 10.36
CA TYR A 764 12.49 -6.25 11.42
C TYR A 764 11.00 -6.44 11.15
N HIS A 765 10.39 -5.53 10.40
CA HIS A 765 8.96 -5.58 10.08
C HIS A 765 8.67 -6.33 8.76
N GLY A 766 9.70 -6.77 8.04
CA GLY A 766 9.53 -7.35 6.70
C GLY A 766 9.02 -6.35 5.66
N MET A 767 9.19 -5.05 5.90
CA MET A 767 8.71 -3.99 5.00
C MET A 767 9.77 -3.60 3.96
N PRO A 768 9.36 -3.09 2.78
CA PRO A 768 10.30 -2.51 1.82
C PRO A 768 10.91 -1.20 2.37
N ARG A 769 12.22 -1.01 2.19
CA ARG A 769 12.92 0.25 2.48
C ARG A 769 12.31 1.42 1.69
N LEU A 770 12.24 2.58 2.35
CA LEU A 770 11.80 3.83 1.73
C LEU A 770 12.96 4.55 1.03
N ILE A 771 14.20 4.35 1.52
CA ILE A 771 15.42 4.86 0.90
C ILE A 771 15.97 3.79 -0.06
N ARG A 772 16.20 4.19 -1.32
CA ARG A 772 16.78 3.34 -2.37
C ARG A 772 18.20 3.81 -2.65
N ASP A 773 19.16 2.90 -2.57
CA ASP A 773 20.59 3.26 -2.63
C ASP A 773 21.00 3.86 -3.99
N GLN A 774 20.30 3.49 -5.07
CA GLN A 774 20.44 4.09 -6.41
C GLN A 774 20.18 5.62 -6.46
N ASP A 775 19.40 6.16 -5.52
CA ASP A 775 18.98 7.56 -5.52
C ASP A 775 19.87 8.44 -4.61
N VAL A 776 20.83 7.82 -3.89
CA VAL A 776 21.69 8.44 -2.87
C VAL A 776 23.09 8.71 -3.42
N ASP A 777 23.62 9.92 -3.20
CA ASP A 777 25.06 10.22 -3.41
C ASP A 777 25.74 11.00 -2.27
N THR A 778 25.15 10.95 -1.07
CA THR A 778 25.71 11.58 0.15
C THR A 778 26.86 10.77 0.74
N ASP A 779 27.99 11.41 0.98
CA ASP A 779 29.13 10.80 1.71
C ASP A 779 28.74 10.36 3.12
N LEU A 780 29.47 9.37 3.67
CA LEU A 780 29.46 9.12 5.11
C LEU A 780 29.92 10.37 5.89
N PRO A 781 29.46 10.57 7.15
CA PRO A 781 29.91 11.68 7.99
C PRO A 781 31.42 11.70 8.20
N SER A 782 31.94 12.89 8.52
CA SER A 782 33.36 13.05 8.82
C SER A 782 33.65 12.50 10.22
N ARG A 783 34.81 11.85 10.41
CA ARG A 783 35.30 11.46 11.74
C ARG A 783 35.72 12.71 12.53
N VAL A 784 34.76 13.46 13.05
CA VAL A 784 35.00 14.71 13.80
C VAL A 784 34.08 14.80 15.00
N ASP A 785 34.60 15.28 16.12
CA ASP A 785 33.84 15.40 17.37
C ASP A 785 33.11 16.76 17.46
N HIS A 786 32.21 16.93 18.43
CA HIS A 786 31.41 18.16 18.57
C HIS A 786 32.28 19.41 18.75
N ASP A 787 33.37 19.32 19.50
CA ASP A 787 34.34 20.40 19.72
C ASP A 787 35.24 20.68 18.50
N GLN A 788 35.24 19.78 17.51
CA GLN A 788 36.08 19.85 16.31
C GLN A 788 35.35 20.46 15.10
N VAL A 789 34.04 20.73 15.19
CA VAL A 789 33.23 21.27 14.07
C VAL A 789 32.56 22.59 14.44
N SER A 790 32.69 23.59 13.56
CA SER A 790 32.09 24.91 13.70
C SER A 790 31.57 25.45 12.36
N ARG A 791 30.82 26.56 12.38
CA ARG A 791 30.38 27.24 11.14
C ARG A 791 31.52 27.85 10.32
N GLU A 792 32.73 27.91 10.88
CA GLU A 792 33.90 28.56 10.25
C GLU A 792 34.97 27.55 9.83
N SER A 793 35.15 26.48 10.61
CA SER A 793 36.23 25.51 10.44
C SER A 793 35.86 24.11 10.92
N VAL A 794 36.59 23.12 10.40
CA VAL A 794 36.55 21.72 10.82
C VAL A 794 37.99 21.30 11.12
N ALA A 795 38.23 20.86 12.36
CA ALA A 795 39.43 20.13 12.73
C ALA A 795 39.21 18.64 12.47
N PHE A 796 40.24 17.95 11.99
CA PHE A 796 40.22 16.50 11.83
C PHE A 796 41.13 15.86 12.89
N PRO A 797 40.74 14.73 13.50
CA PRO A 797 41.56 14.00 14.44
C PRO A 797 42.81 13.46 13.75
N LEU A 798 43.88 13.27 14.52
CA LEU A 798 45.14 12.72 14.02
C LEU A 798 44.98 11.25 13.62
N PRO A 799 45.82 10.73 12.70
CA PRO A 799 45.79 9.31 12.34
C PRO A 799 45.98 8.41 13.56
N GLY A 800 44.96 7.58 13.85
CA GLY A 800 44.94 6.66 15.00
C GLY A 800 44.14 7.16 16.21
N GLU A 801 43.75 8.43 16.26
CA GLU A 801 42.81 8.91 17.28
C GLU A 801 41.39 8.37 17.01
N ARG A 802 40.66 8.09 18.09
CA ARG A 802 39.24 7.72 18.06
C ARG A 802 38.38 8.98 18.04
N SER A 803 37.27 8.93 17.30
CA SER A 803 36.23 9.96 17.28
C SER A 803 34.95 9.40 17.88
N GLN A 804 34.16 10.25 18.53
CA GLN A 804 32.84 9.92 19.06
C GLN A 804 31.92 9.29 18.01
N VAL A 805 32.05 9.64 16.72
CA VAL A 805 31.20 9.11 15.65
C VAL A 805 31.73 7.83 14.99
N ASP A 806 32.85 7.25 15.44
CA ASP A 806 33.42 6.03 14.84
C ASP A 806 32.47 4.83 14.90
N THR A 807 31.77 4.67 16.03
CA THR A 807 30.80 3.61 16.23
C THR A 807 29.56 3.81 15.35
N ALA A 808 29.10 5.06 15.17
CA ALA A 808 28.00 5.41 14.27
C ALA A 808 28.37 5.12 12.81
N LEU A 809 29.60 5.44 12.38
CA LEU A 809 30.12 5.08 11.06
C LEU A 809 30.16 3.57 10.83
N CYS A 810 30.39 2.77 11.88
CA CYS A 810 30.26 1.32 11.80
C CYS A 810 28.78 0.91 11.63
N LEU A 811 27.86 1.45 12.44
CA LEU A 811 26.42 1.21 12.32
C LEU A 811 25.90 1.52 10.91
N PHE A 812 26.31 2.66 10.34
CA PHE A 812 25.89 3.11 9.01
C PHE A 812 26.38 2.18 7.90
N LYS A 813 27.63 1.69 8.00
CA LYS A 813 28.15 0.67 7.07
C LYS A 813 27.40 -0.67 7.20
N LEU A 814 26.99 -1.05 8.40
CA LEU A 814 26.20 -2.26 8.61
C LEU A 814 24.79 -2.11 8.03
N ALA A 815 24.18 -0.93 8.18
CA ALA A 815 22.90 -0.61 7.55
C ALA A 815 22.97 -0.79 6.02
N VAL A 816 24.06 -0.39 5.36
CA VAL A 816 24.23 -0.65 3.91
C VAL A 816 24.18 -2.15 3.60
N ILE A 817 24.91 -2.99 4.35
CA ILE A 817 24.93 -4.45 4.13
C ILE A 817 23.53 -5.07 4.35
N VAL A 818 22.82 -4.64 5.40
CA VAL A 818 21.42 -5.06 5.66
C VAL A 818 20.49 -4.57 4.54
N GLY A 819 20.68 -3.35 4.05
CA GLY A 819 19.94 -2.78 2.93
C GLY A 819 20.12 -3.56 1.64
N GLU A 820 21.35 -3.95 1.33
CA GLU A 820 21.66 -4.82 0.20
C GLU A 820 21.07 -6.23 0.40
N ALA A 821 21.08 -6.77 1.61
CA ALA A 821 20.44 -8.06 1.89
C ALA A 821 18.92 -8.01 1.60
N LEU A 822 18.22 -6.96 2.04
CA LEU A 822 16.80 -6.75 1.74
C LEU A 822 16.54 -6.66 0.22
N GLU A 823 17.35 -5.91 -0.53
CA GLU A 823 17.18 -5.78 -1.98
C GLU A 823 17.55 -7.07 -2.75
N LYS A 824 18.66 -7.71 -2.41
CA LYS A 824 19.23 -8.86 -3.14
C LYS A 824 18.58 -10.20 -2.80
N LEU A 825 18.19 -10.41 -1.54
CA LEU A 825 17.62 -11.67 -1.04
C LEU A 825 16.09 -11.59 -0.87
N TYR A 826 15.56 -10.48 -0.33
CA TYR A 826 14.17 -10.43 0.10
C TYR A 826 13.17 -9.89 -0.96
N SER A 827 13.62 -9.02 -1.88
CA SER A 827 12.75 -8.46 -2.94
C SER A 827 12.07 -9.54 -3.79
N THR A 828 10.88 -9.26 -4.34
CA THR A 828 10.12 -10.23 -5.16
C THR A 828 10.72 -10.46 -6.55
N THR A 829 11.42 -9.45 -7.09
CA THR A 829 11.91 -9.44 -8.49
C THR A 829 13.32 -9.97 -8.66
N ARG A 830 14.16 -9.98 -7.61
CA ARG A 830 15.58 -10.35 -7.70
C ARG A 830 15.97 -11.67 -6.99
N ARG A 831 15.05 -12.53 -6.56
CA ARG A 831 15.34 -13.73 -5.72
C ARG A 831 16.30 -14.79 -6.29
N ARG A 832 16.63 -14.76 -7.59
CA ARG A 832 17.53 -15.76 -8.21
C ARG A 832 18.97 -15.61 -7.69
N GLY A 833 19.70 -16.73 -7.63
CA GLY A 833 21.11 -16.78 -7.21
C GLY A 833 21.34 -16.60 -5.70
N GLY A 834 20.38 -17.03 -4.86
CA GLY A 834 20.41 -16.82 -3.41
C GLY A 834 21.73 -17.23 -2.73
N VAL A 835 22.21 -18.45 -2.98
CA VAL A 835 23.47 -18.99 -2.41
C VAL A 835 24.67 -18.03 -2.63
N THR A 836 24.88 -17.59 -3.88
CA THR A 836 25.99 -16.68 -4.23
C THR A 836 25.89 -15.35 -3.48
N LYS A 837 24.66 -14.82 -3.34
CA LYS A 837 24.40 -13.55 -2.65
C LYS A 837 24.57 -13.65 -1.14
N VAL A 838 24.11 -14.75 -0.53
CA VAL A 838 24.32 -15.03 0.90
C VAL A 838 25.82 -15.08 1.19
N ASN A 839 26.60 -15.79 0.37
CA ASN A 839 28.05 -15.89 0.56
C ASN A 839 28.78 -14.55 0.32
N GLN A 840 28.30 -13.73 -0.61
CA GLN A 840 28.82 -12.37 -0.83
C GLN A 840 28.56 -11.47 0.40
N LEU A 841 27.29 -11.39 0.83
CA LEU A 841 26.88 -10.55 1.96
C LEU A 841 27.53 -11.02 3.27
N GLN A 842 27.74 -12.33 3.46
CA GLN A 842 28.49 -12.86 4.60
C GLN A 842 29.97 -12.46 4.55
N ALA A 843 30.61 -12.43 3.37
CA ALA A 843 31.97 -11.92 3.25
C ALA A 843 32.07 -10.42 3.59
N GLU A 844 31.07 -9.63 3.19
CA GLU A 844 30.94 -8.21 3.55
C GLU A 844 30.70 -8.02 5.07
N LEU A 845 29.86 -8.85 5.69
CA LEU A 845 29.68 -8.88 7.16
C LEU A 845 30.99 -9.24 7.90
N THR A 846 31.73 -10.26 7.46
CA THR A 846 33.02 -10.63 8.07
C THR A 846 34.11 -9.57 7.84
N MET A 847 34.05 -8.81 6.75
CA MET A 847 34.91 -7.62 6.59
C MET A 847 34.49 -6.50 7.54
N TRP A 848 33.19 -6.32 7.78
CA TRP A 848 32.66 -5.33 8.70
C TRP A 848 33.02 -5.63 10.16
N GLU A 849 32.91 -6.88 10.59
CA GLU A 849 33.24 -7.35 11.93
C GLU A 849 34.68 -6.97 12.32
N ARG A 850 35.62 -7.08 11.37
CA ARG A 850 37.03 -6.69 11.54
C ARG A 850 37.26 -5.18 11.68
N MET A 851 36.27 -4.34 11.34
CA MET A 851 36.33 -2.89 11.57
C MET A 851 35.85 -2.49 12.97
N LEU A 852 35.31 -3.41 13.78
CA LEU A 852 34.88 -3.09 15.14
C LEU A 852 36.07 -2.56 15.98
N PRO A 853 35.90 -1.47 16.77
CA PRO A 853 36.99 -0.81 17.49
C PRO A 853 37.82 -1.65 18.48
N MET A 854 37.50 -2.93 18.68
CA MET A 854 38.16 -3.86 19.61
C MET A 854 38.98 -4.96 18.92
N HIS A 855 38.99 -5.06 17.59
CA HIS A 855 39.89 -5.97 16.85
C HIS A 855 41.25 -5.32 16.56
N LYS A 856 42.02 -5.03 17.62
CA LYS A 856 43.48 -5.05 17.48
C LYS A 856 43.92 -6.52 17.50
N ALA A 857 44.30 -7.04 16.35
CA ALA A 857 45.09 -8.27 16.29
C ALA A 857 46.39 -8.07 17.08
N ALA A 858 46.86 -9.14 17.74
CA ALA A 858 48.22 -9.17 18.27
C ALA A 858 49.22 -8.98 17.11
N ASP A 859 50.29 -8.22 17.36
CA ASP A 859 51.37 -8.06 16.38
C ASP A 859 52.06 -9.42 16.17
N PRO A 860 52.33 -9.88 14.93
CA PRO A 860 52.90 -11.20 14.68
C PRO A 860 54.38 -11.39 15.09
N GLU A 861 55.01 -10.40 15.73
CA GLU A 861 56.45 -10.41 16.06
C GLU A 861 56.74 -10.43 17.58
N ASP A 862 55.73 -10.45 18.47
CA ASP A 862 55.94 -10.50 19.93
C ASP A 862 55.88 -11.94 20.49
N ASP A 863 56.84 -12.76 20.09
CA ASP A 863 57.07 -14.12 20.60
C ASP A 863 57.60 -14.10 22.05
N GLY A 864 56.73 -13.81 23.03
CA GLY A 864 57.01 -14.14 24.43
C GLY A 864 56.61 -13.13 25.51
N ALA A 865 55.34 -12.75 25.59
CA ALA A 865 54.75 -12.22 26.82
C ALA A 865 53.34 -12.78 27.04
N ASP A 866 53.00 -13.13 28.29
CA ASP A 866 51.63 -13.47 28.69
C ASP A 866 50.73 -12.24 28.54
N LEU A 867 50.15 -12.08 27.36
CA LEU A 867 49.10 -11.10 27.10
C LEU A 867 47.81 -11.55 27.80
N ALA A 868 47.71 -11.23 29.09
CA ALA A 868 46.43 -11.20 29.79
C ALA A 868 45.44 -10.38 28.93
N PRO A 869 44.22 -10.90 28.67
CA PRO A 869 43.28 -10.21 27.80
C PRO A 869 43.00 -8.84 28.39
N VAL A 870 43.32 -7.78 27.63
CA VAL A 870 42.90 -6.42 27.95
C VAL A 870 41.38 -6.46 28.07
N ALA A 871 40.88 -6.26 29.30
CA ALA A 871 39.47 -6.45 29.62
C ALA A 871 38.62 -5.68 28.60
N ALA A 872 37.82 -6.41 27.83
CA ALA A 872 37.01 -5.83 26.77
C ALA A 872 36.07 -4.82 27.43
N ILE A 873 36.24 -3.54 27.08
CA ILE A 873 35.35 -2.49 27.56
C ILE A 873 34.05 -2.63 26.76
N ASP A 874 33.13 -3.46 27.25
CA ASP A 874 31.75 -3.56 26.76
C ASP A 874 31.03 -2.24 27.12
N THR A 875 31.24 -1.22 26.29
CA THR A 875 30.45 0.00 26.29
C THR A 875 29.12 -0.25 25.59
N PHE A 876 28.08 0.48 26.02
CA PHE A 876 26.71 0.39 25.49
C PHE A 876 26.66 0.35 23.96
N GLU A 877 27.42 1.23 23.30
CA GLU A 877 27.45 1.36 21.85
C GLU A 877 28.20 0.20 21.15
N VAL A 878 29.19 -0.41 21.80
CA VAL A 878 29.87 -1.62 21.28
C VAL A 878 28.97 -2.85 21.43
N THR A 879 28.30 -3.01 22.56
CA THR A 879 27.32 -4.08 22.78
C THR A 879 26.15 -3.96 21.79
N PHE A 880 25.69 -2.74 21.51
CA PHE A 880 24.70 -2.47 20.46
C PHE A 880 25.17 -2.88 19.06
N LEU A 881 26.41 -2.56 18.68
CA LEU A 881 26.99 -3.00 17.39
C LEU A 881 27.13 -4.53 17.30
N ARG A 882 27.41 -5.22 18.40
CA ARG A 882 27.45 -6.70 18.44
C ARG A 882 26.07 -7.28 18.19
N ALA A 883 25.04 -6.79 18.89
CA ALA A 883 23.64 -7.18 18.65
C ALA A 883 23.22 -6.90 17.18
N ALA A 884 23.63 -5.75 16.64
CA ALA A 884 23.41 -5.38 15.24
C ALA A 884 24.00 -6.40 14.26
N PHE A 885 25.26 -6.78 14.47
CA PHE A 885 25.98 -7.72 13.63
C PHE A 885 25.33 -9.11 13.62
N TYR A 886 24.95 -9.64 14.79
CA TYR A 886 24.28 -10.93 14.88
C TYR A 886 22.89 -10.89 14.24
N ASN A 887 22.13 -9.81 14.42
CA ASN A 887 20.87 -9.63 13.71
C ASN A 887 21.05 -9.57 12.18
N ALA A 888 22.04 -8.82 11.68
CA ALA A 888 22.37 -8.77 10.26
C ALA A 888 22.78 -10.14 9.71
N THR A 889 23.57 -10.91 10.47
CA THR A 889 23.93 -12.30 10.15
C THR A 889 22.70 -13.19 10.02
N VAL A 890 21.74 -13.08 10.96
CA VAL A 890 20.45 -13.78 10.87
C VAL A 890 19.68 -13.33 9.62
N HIS A 891 19.60 -12.04 9.29
CA HIS A 891 18.91 -11.58 8.07
C HIS A 891 19.57 -12.08 6.77
N VAL A 892 20.91 -12.15 6.70
CA VAL A 892 21.63 -12.67 5.53
C VAL A 892 21.41 -14.17 5.35
N HIS A 893 21.44 -14.97 6.43
CA HIS A 893 21.37 -16.43 6.36
C HIS A 893 19.95 -17.02 6.41
N ARG A 894 18.98 -16.33 7.04
CA ARG A 894 17.58 -16.79 7.20
C ARG A 894 16.92 -17.29 5.89
N PRO A 895 17.08 -16.66 4.70
CA PRO A 895 16.45 -17.13 3.47
C PRO A 895 16.92 -18.53 3.03
N ALA A 896 18.12 -18.94 3.42
CA ALA A 896 18.65 -20.28 3.11
C ALA A 896 18.10 -21.37 4.03
N LEU A 897 17.38 -21.02 5.11
CA LEU A 897 16.65 -21.98 5.94
C LEU A 897 15.36 -22.50 5.27
N ALA A 898 14.95 -21.89 4.14
CA ALA A 898 13.90 -22.41 3.27
C ALA A 898 14.43 -23.35 2.16
N PHE A 899 15.74 -23.62 2.12
CA PHE A 899 16.32 -24.63 1.22
C PHE A 899 16.11 -26.04 1.78
N THR A 900 16.43 -27.07 1.00
CA THR A 900 16.29 -28.45 1.48
C THR A 900 17.39 -28.77 2.50
N THR A 901 17.13 -29.68 3.45
CA THR A 901 18.15 -30.11 4.43
C THR A 901 19.37 -30.78 3.78
N ALA A 902 19.22 -31.24 2.53
CA ALA A 902 20.29 -31.79 1.70
C ALA A 902 21.20 -30.72 1.05
N ASP A 903 20.77 -29.45 0.96
CA ASP A 903 21.58 -28.37 0.39
C ASP A 903 22.72 -28.00 1.35
N PRO A 904 24.01 -28.01 0.93
CA PRO A 904 25.12 -27.63 1.81
C PRO A 904 24.98 -26.23 2.43
N GLN A 905 24.34 -25.31 1.70
CA GLN A 905 24.09 -23.94 2.19
C GLN A 905 23.07 -23.90 3.34
N PHE A 906 22.15 -24.86 3.44
CA PHE A 906 21.18 -24.93 4.54
C PHE A 906 21.92 -25.09 5.88
N ASN A 907 22.78 -26.10 6.01
CA ASN A 907 23.51 -26.37 7.25
C ASN A 907 24.48 -25.24 7.63
N VAL A 908 25.19 -24.66 6.66
CA VAL A 908 26.06 -23.48 6.89
C VAL A 908 25.25 -22.31 7.43
N SER A 909 24.06 -22.07 6.87
CA SER A 909 23.21 -20.94 7.26
C SER A 909 22.46 -21.19 8.57
N LEU A 910 22.09 -22.43 8.87
CA LEU A 910 21.52 -22.85 10.14
C LEU A 910 22.52 -22.65 11.29
N LEU A 911 23.78 -23.04 11.10
CA LEU A 911 24.84 -22.80 12.08
C LEU A 911 25.14 -21.31 12.26
N ALA A 912 25.11 -20.52 11.18
CA ALA A 912 25.29 -19.06 11.27
C ALA A 912 24.15 -18.38 12.03
N CYS A 913 22.89 -18.67 11.67
CA CYS A 913 21.71 -18.17 12.38
C CYS A 913 21.67 -18.63 13.84
N GLY A 914 21.99 -19.89 14.12
CA GLY A 914 22.01 -20.46 15.47
C GLY A 914 23.07 -19.81 16.37
N ARG A 915 24.32 -19.68 15.90
CA ARG A 915 25.39 -19.01 16.67
C ARG A 915 25.07 -17.55 16.94
N ALA A 916 24.59 -16.82 15.93
CA ALA A 916 24.13 -15.43 16.10
C ALA A 916 22.96 -15.33 17.10
N SER A 917 22.06 -16.32 17.12
CA SER A 917 20.95 -16.39 18.07
C SER A 917 21.43 -16.65 19.51
N ALA A 918 22.36 -17.59 19.70
CA ALA A 918 22.98 -17.85 21.00
C ALA A 918 23.65 -16.59 21.56
N GLU A 919 24.42 -15.87 20.72
CA GLU A 919 25.05 -14.61 21.13
C GLU A 919 24.05 -13.49 21.45
N LEU A 920 22.97 -13.34 20.68
CA LEU A 920 21.89 -12.38 20.98
C LEU A 920 21.22 -12.66 22.33
N ILE A 921 21.02 -13.94 22.68
CA ILE A 921 20.52 -14.35 23.99
C ILE A 921 21.55 -13.99 25.07
N ARG A 922 22.82 -14.38 24.92
CA ARG A 922 23.89 -14.07 25.89
C ARG A 922 24.02 -12.57 26.16
N LEU A 923 23.97 -11.74 25.10
CA LEU A 923 24.03 -10.27 25.20
C LEU A 923 22.83 -9.63 25.91
N SER A 924 21.69 -10.34 25.97
CA SER A 924 20.46 -9.85 26.60
C SER A 924 20.25 -10.44 28.01
N ALA A 925 20.71 -11.67 28.24
CA ALA A 925 20.61 -12.40 29.50
C ALA A 925 21.43 -11.77 30.64
N THR A 926 22.53 -11.10 30.31
CA THR A 926 23.33 -10.28 31.26
C THR A 926 22.51 -9.19 31.95
N SER A 927 21.37 -8.76 31.38
CA SER A 927 20.42 -7.86 32.06
C SER A 927 19.81 -8.45 33.34
N VAL A 928 19.65 -9.77 33.41
CA VAL A 928 18.93 -10.46 34.50
C VAL A 928 19.87 -10.80 35.66
N SER A 929 21.13 -11.11 35.39
CA SER A 929 22.14 -11.43 36.41
C SER A 929 22.57 -10.21 37.22
N ASP A 930 22.79 -9.07 36.55
CA ASP A 930 23.39 -7.89 37.17
C ASP A 930 22.40 -7.10 38.03
N SER A 931 21.09 -7.39 37.93
CA SER A 931 20.06 -6.84 38.83
C SER A 931 20.21 -7.23 40.31
N LYS A 932 21.17 -8.10 40.64
CA LYS A 932 21.47 -8.59 42.00
C LYS A 932 22.85 -8.18 42.55
N ASN A 933 23.73 -7.61 41.74
CA ASN A 933 25.06 -7.15 42.16
C ASN A 933 25.15 -5.62 42.08
N ASP A 934 25.87 -5.02 43.03
CA ASP A 934 25.90 -3.57 43.30
C ASP A 934 26.73 -2.74 42.28
N ASP A 935 26.85 -3.23 41.05
CA ASP A 935 27.74 -2.74 39.99
C ASP A 935 27.14 -1.54 39.19
N GLY A 936 26.63 -0.57 39.93
CA GLY A 936 26.27 0.77 39.44
C GLY A 936 24.90 0.89 38.73
N PRO A 937 24.12 1.96 38.99
CA PRO A 937 22.71 2.05 38.57
C PRO A 937 22.46 2.11 37.05
N ASN A 938 23.49 2.34 36.22
CA ASN A 938 23.31 2.51 34.77
C ASN A 938 23.37 1.19 33.98
N ARG A 939 24.08 0.14 34.44
CA ARG A 939 24.29 -1.09 33.65
C ARG A 939 23.00 -1.84 33.32
N GLY A 940 22.09 -1.95 34.31
CA GLY A 940 20.78 -2.58 34.08
C GLY A 940 19.92 -1.81 33.07
N ILE A 941 19.97 -0.47 33.11
CA ILE A 941 19.27 0.39 32.16
C ILE A 941 19.87 0.23 30.75
N ASP A 942 21.20 0.17 30.63
CA ASP A 942 21.88 -0.04 29.34
C ASP A 942 21.48 -1.35 28.68
N ALA A 943 21.40 -2.44 29.45
CA ALA A 943 21.00 -3.76 28.93
C ALA A 943 19.51 -3.81 28.54
N VAL A 944 18.62 -3.20 29.33
CA VAL A 944 17.19 -3.03 28.95
C VAL A 944 17.07 -2.19 27.68
N ILE A 945 17.82 -1.09 27.57
CA ILE A 945 17.83 -0.25 26.36
C ILE A 945 18.35 -1.05 25.17
N ILE A 946 19.42 -1.86 25.27
CA ILE A 946 19.88 -2.69 24.14
C ILE A 946 18.79 -3.69 23.70
N ALA A 947 18.09 -4.31 24.65
CA ALA A 947 16.99 -5.24 24.39
C ALA A 947 15.72 -4.56 23.79
N HIS A 948 15.62 -3.22 23.82
CA HIS A 948 14.50 -2.46 23.25
C HIS A 948 14.90 -1.56 22.05
N LEU A 949 16.19 -1.20 21.93
CA LEU A 949 16.72 -0.28 20.92
C LEU A 949 16.85 -0.96 19.56
N TYR A 950 17.00 -2.29 19.53
CA TYR A 950 16.65 -3.05 18.33
C TYR A 950 15.11 -3.05 18.22
N PRO A 951 14.50 -2.47 17.16
CA PRO A 951 13.05 -2.27 16.98
C PRO A 951 12.16 -3.52 16.88
N ASN A 952 12.59 -4.63 17.47
CA ASN A 952 11.82 -5.83 17.71
C ASN A 952 12.51 -6.71 18.76
N GLY A 953 13.29 -6.15 19.70
CA GLY A 953 14.24 -6.92 20.52
C GLY A 953 13.63 -8.07 21.34
N LEU A 954 12.41 -7.91 21.86
CA LEU A 954 11.63 -9.01 22.45
C LEU A 954 11.30 -10.12 21.43
N HIS A 955 10.86 -9.73 20.22
CA HIS A 955 10.59 -10.67 19.12
C HIS A 955 11.88 -11.31 18.57
N MET A 956 13.02 -10.59 18.58
CA MET A 956 14.33 -11.12 18.21
C MET A 956 14.85 -12.12 19.23
N LEU A 957 14.69 -11.85 20.53
CA LEU A 957 15.00 -12.80 21.58
C LEU A 957 14.17 -14.08 21.42
N TRP A 958 12.85 -13.94 21.26
CA TRP A 958 11.98 -15.06 20.98
C TRP A 958 12.38 -15.82 19.70
N GLN A 959 12.74 -15.12 18.62
CA GLN A 959 13.20 -15.74 17.37
C GLN A 959 14.55 -16.46 17.55
N ALA A 960 15.44 -15.93 18.40
CA ALA A 960 16.69 -16.57 18.75
C ALA A 960 16.45 -17.88 19.52
N GLY A 961 15.56 -17.87 20.51
CA GLY A 961 15.14 -19.08 21.24
C GLY A 961 14.57 -20.16 20.32
N LEU A 962 13.66 -19.80 19.41
CA LEU A 962 13.16 -20.74 18.39
C LEU A 962 14.23 -21.19 17.40
N THR A 963 15.22 -20.36 17.07
CA THR A 963 16.30 -20.76 16.15
C THR A 963 17.18 -21.86 16.77
N LEU A 964 17.44 -21.80 18.08
CA LEU A 964 18.14 -22.87 18.79
C LEU A 964 17.32 -24.17 18.84
N LEU A 965 16.03 -24.08 19.19
CA LEU A 965 15.12 -25.23 19.19
C LEU A 965 14.99 -25.87 17.78
N PHE A 966 14.89 -25.05 16.74
CA PHE A 966 14.83 -25.52 15.35
C PHE A 966 16.13 -26.20 14.90
N ALA A 967 17.29 -25.64 15.24
CA ALA A 967 18.58 -26.26 14.97
C ALA A 967 18.70 -27.63 15.66
N ARG A 968 18.23 -27.71 16.91
CA ARG A 968 18.14 -28.96 17.68
C ARG A 968 17.20 -29.99 17.03
N TRP A 969 16.01 -29.60 16.58
CA TRP A 969 15.09 -30.50 15.85
C TRP A 969 15.66 -31.03 14.53
N LYS A 970 16.56 -30.27 13.89
CA LYS A 970 17.31 -30.70 12.70
C LYS A 970 18.59 -31.48 13.03
N GLY A 971 18.82 -31.82 14.30
CA GLY A 971 19.98 -32.62 14.74
C GLY A 971 21.31 -31.87 14.71
N GLN A 972 21.28 -30.53 14.76
CA GLN A 972 22.45 -29.65 14.71
C GLN A 972 22.50 -28.77 15.98
N PRO A 973 22.97 -29.28 17.13
CA PRO A 973 23.19 -28.43 18.32
C PRO A 973 24.22 -27.33 18.02
N ILE A 974 24.03 -26.16 18.63
CA ILE A 974 24.77 -24.93 18.31
C ILE A 974 25.95 -24.71 19.24
N ALA A 975 25.71 -24.76 20.55
CA ALA A 975 26.73 -24.65 21.59
C ALA A 975 26.96 -25.99 22.30
N GLY A 976 25.91 -26.80 22.44
CA GLY A 976 25.93 -28.13 23.04
C GLY A 976 24.58 -28.47 23.66
N ASP A 977 24.32 -29.75 23.95
CA ASP A 977 22.99 -30.19 24.38
C ASP A 977 22.50 -29.50 25.66
N GLU A 978 23.35 -29.37 26.68
CA GLU A 978 23.02 -28.69 27.95
C GLU A 978 23.04 -27.15 27.79
N GLU A 979 24.00 -26.62 27.01
CA GLU A 979 24.16 -25.17 26.83
C GLU A 979 23.05 -24.55 25.96
N ASP A 980 22.59 -25.26 24.91
CA ASP A 980 21.45 -24.82 24.09
C ASP A 980 20.15 -24.82 24.93
N GLU A 981 19.97 -25.77 25.85
CA GLU A 981 18.83 -25.78 26.76
C GLU A 981 18.87 -24.58 27.73
N ASP A 982 20.02 -24.35 28.35
CA ASP A 982 20.24 -23.23 29.28
C ASP A 982 20.07 -21.86 28.58
N LEU A 983 20.49 -21.73 27.31
CA LEU A 983 20.24 -20.53 26.50
C LEU A 983 18.74 -20.31 26.23
N VAL A 984 17.99 -21.36 25.86
CA VAL A 984 16.53 -21.23 25.65
C VAL A 984 15.82 -20.89 26.96
N ARG A 985 16.23 -21.49 28.09
CA ARG A 985 15.71 -21.16 29.43
C ARG A 985 16.00 -19.70 29.78
N SER A 986 17.24 -19.26 29.61
CA SER A 986 17.67 -17.88 29.86
C SER A 986 16.94 -16.87 28.98
N CYS A 987 16.64 -17.23 27.72
CA CYS A 987 15.80 -16.43 26.84
C CYS A 987 14.37 -16.26 27.39
N ALA A 988 13.72 -17.36 27.81
CA ALA A 988 12.39 -17.32 28.40
C ALA A 988 12.36 -16.51 29.72
N GLU A 989 13.37 -16.67 30.58
CA GLU A 989 13.55 -15.86 31.80
C GLU A 989 13.73 -14.37 31.48
N THR A 990 14.55 -14.04 30.47
CA THR A 990 14.77 -12.65 30.03
C THR A 990 13.49 -12.01 29.50
N LEU A 991 12.70 -12.73 28.69
CA LEU A 991 11.40 -12.26 28.20
C LEU A 991 10.40 -12.00 29.34
N ARG A 992 10.40 -12.82 30.40
CA ARG A 992 9.60 -12.58 31.61
C ARG A 992 10.14 -11.40 32.44
N HIS A 993 11.46 -11.21 32.50
CA HIS A 993 12.09 -10.14 33.29
C HIS A 993 11.92 -8.74 32.69
N LEU A 994 12.03 -8.61 31.36
CA LEU A 994 11.83 -7.34 30.63
C LEU A 994 10.39 -6.79 30.68
N ARG A 995 9.51 -7.38 31.51
CA ARG A 995 8.05 -7.23 31.44
C ARG A 995 7.39 -6.94 32.80
N ALA A 996 7.94 -6.03 33.58
CA ALA A 996 7.22 -5.40 34.69
C ALA A 996 6.14 -4.41 34.20
N GLY A 997 5.13 -4.88 33.44
CA GLY A 997 3.99 -4.02 33.06
C GLY A 997 3.09 -4.37 31.86
N ASP A 998 3.37 -5.38 31.02
CA ASP A 998 2.43 -5.73 29.93
C ASP A 998 1.10 -6.22 30.53
N ALA A 999 0.00 -5.53 30.23
CA ALA A 999 -1.34 -5.76 30.78
C ALA A 999 -2.14 -6.87 30.05
N SER A 1000 -1.60 -7.42 28.96
CA SER A 1000 -2.30 -8.24 27.96
C SER A 1000 -1.80 -9.68 27.82
N GLY A 1001 -0.84 -10.09 28.65
CA GLY A 1001 -0.33 -11.47 28.71
C GLY A 1001 0.74 -11.85 27.68
N TYR A 1002 0.75 -11.27 26.48
CA TYR A 1002 1.46 -11.81 25.31
C TYR A 1002 2.95 -12.14 25.50
N VAL A 1003 3.77 -11.29 26.13
CA VAL A 1003 5.23 -11.57 26.25
C VAL A 1003 5.51 -12.79 27.15
N ALA A 1004 4.65 -13.04 28.14
CA ALA A 1004 4.73 -14.20 29.02
C ALA A 1004 4.27 -15.46 28.26
N GLN A 1005 3.16 -15.38 27.51
CA GLN A 1005 2.73 -16.48 26.63
C GLN A 1005 3.84 -16.90 25.65
N CYS A 1006 4.57 -15.93 25.09
CA CYS A 1006 5.74 -16.18 24.25
C CYS A 1006 6.87 -16.90 24.99
N ALA A 1007 7.15 -16.56 26.25
CA ALA A 1007 8.13 -17.25 27.10
C ALA A 1007 7.66 -18.64 27.53
N ASP A 1008 6.38 -18.80 27.84
CA ASP A 1008 5.76 -20.07 28.23
C ASP A 1008 5.72 -21.07 27.06
N VAL A 1009 5.52 -20.58 25.84
CA VAL A 1009 5.70 -21.38 24.60
C VAL A 1009 7.16 -21.81 24.43
N LEU A 1010 8.14 -20.94 24.69
CA LEU A 1010 9.56 -21.33 24.63
C LEU A 1010 9.89 -22.41 25.67
N ASP A 1011 9.39 -22.30 26.90
CA ASP A 1011 9.60 -23.32 27.93
C ASP A 1011 8.89 -24.64 27.60
N MET A 1012 7.65 -24.61 27.11
CA MET A 1012 6.94 -25.81 26.66
C MET A 1012 7.68 -26.52 25.53
N LEU A 1013 8.21 -25.77 24.56
CA LEU A 1013 9.02 -26.34 23.48
C LEU A 1013 10.38 -26.82 23.97
N ARG A 1014 11.02 -26.12 24.92
CA ARG A 1014 12.26 -26.56 25.59
C ARG A 1014 12.03 -27.90 26.29
N GLU A 1015 11.02 -28.01 27.14
CA GLU A 1015 10.68 -29.26 27.83
C GLU A 1015 10.41 -30.40 26.83
N LYS A 1016 9.60 -30.19 25.78
CA LYS A 1016 9.38 -31.21 24.74
C LYS A 1016 10.65 -31.59 23.97
N THR A 1017 11.61 -30.68 23.81
CA THR A 1017 12.83 -30.90 23.00
C THR A 1017 13.96 -31.56 23.80
N PHE A 1018 14.05 -31.29 25.10
CA PHE A 1018 15.16 -31.74 25.95
C PHE A 1018 14.76 -32.82 26.99
N SER A 1019 13.46 -33.04 27.28
CA SER A 1019 13.03 -34.15 28.15
C SER A 1019 13.11 -35.52 27.44
N ALA A 1020 14.23 -36.20 27.62
CA ALA A 1020 14.51 -37.45 26.93
C ALA A 1020 13.64 -38.64 27.40
N ARG A 1021 12.76 -39.16 26.52
CA ARG A 1021 12.40 -40.60 26.55
C ARG A 1021 11.97 -41.28 25.26
N GLU A 1022 11.55 -40.56 24.22
CA GLU A 1022 11.31 -41.16 22.90
C GLU A 1022 12.20 -40.55 21.84
N ALA A 1023 13.45 -41.03 21.80
CA ALA A 1023 14.31 -40.93 20.63
C ALA A 1023 13.81 -41.89 19.51
N GLN A 1024 12.56 -41.74 19.09
CA GLN A 1024 12.19 -42.11 17.72
C GLN A 1024 12.78 -41.05 16.79
N GLN A 1025 13.28 -41.47 15.63
CA GLN A 1025 13.81 -40.55 14.63
C GLN A 1025 12.75 -39.46 14.33
N PRO A 1026 13.11 -38.17 14.31
CA PRO A 1026 12.15 -37.09 14.05
C PRO A 1026 11.42 -37.37 12.74
N ALA A 1027 10.11 -37.58 12.84
CA ALA A 1027 9.30 -38.13 11.75
C ALA A 1027 9.31 -37.21 10.51
N ALA A 1028 10.04 -37.62 9.47
CA ALA A 1028 10.03 -37.04 8.13
C ALA A 1028 10.03 -35.49 8.03
N LEU A 1029 10.66 -34.80 8.99
CA LEU A 1029 10.78 -33.33 8.98
C LEU A 1029 11.56 -32.77 7.77
N ASP A 1030 12.17 -33.64 6.97
CA ASP A 1030 12.81 -33.33 5.69
C ASP A 1030 11.81 -33.06 4.54
N GLN A 1031 10.55 -33.47 4.67
CA GLN A 1031 9.52 -33.27 3.64
C GLN A 1031 8.77 -31.95 3.76
N LEU A 1032 8.79 -31.31 4.94
CA LEU A 1032 8.18 -29.99 5.13
C LEU A 1032 9.12 -28.92 4.57
N GLN A 1033 8.73 -28.29 3.47
CA GLN A 1033 9.31 -27.02 3.03
C GLN A 1033 8.74 -25.90 3.91
N TRP A 1034 9.45 -25.56 4.99
CA TRP A 1034 9.07 -24.45 5.85
C TRP A 1034 9.28 -23.12 5.12
N ASN A 1035 8.18 -22.46 4.77
CA ASN A 1035 8.21 -21.18 4.11
C ASN A 1035 8.45 -20.07 5.15
N VAL A 1036 9.73 -19.77 5.44
CA VAL A 1036 10.17 -18.76 6.43
C VAL A 1036 9.62 -17.34 6.15
N TRP A 1037 9.02 -17.13 4.98
CA TRP A 1037 8.24 -15.94 4.64
C TRP A 1037 6.99 -15.72 5.48
N ASP A 1038 6.44 -16.77 6.09
CA ASP A 1038 5.24 -16.73 6.94
C ASP A 1038 5.57 -16.36 8.41
N TRP A 1039 6.83 -16.01 8.68
CA TRP A 1039 7.35 -15.68 10.01
C TRP A 1039 7.30 -14.17 10.40
N PRO A 1040 6.30 -13.39 9.94
CA PRO A 1040 5.75 -12.30 10.73
C PRO A 1040 4.25 -12.51 11.05
N MET A 1041 3.87 -12.21 12.30
CA MET A 1041 2.49 -12.06 12.82
C MET A 1041 1.58 -13.29 13.03
N ALA A 1042 1.93 -14.51 12.61
CA ALA A 1042 1.13 -15.73 12.90
C ALA A 1042 1.70 -16.67 13.99
N SER A 1043 2.83 -16.30 14.60
CA SER A 1043 3.69 -17.22 15.36
C SER A 1043 3.28 -17.45 16.82
N ALA A 1044 2.57 -18.56 17.07
CA ALA A 1044 2.71 -19.42 18.26
C ALA A 1044 1.75 -20.61 18.15
N LEU A 1045 0.47 -20.33 17.85
CA LEU A 1045 -0.57 -21.35 17.74
C LEU A 1045 -0.32 -22.33 16.59
N GLU A 1046 0.03 -21.87 15.38
CA GLU A 1046 0.28 -22.81 14.26
C GLU A 1046 1.45 -23.76 14.53
N LEU A 1047 2.48 -23.29 15.25
CA LEU A 1047 3.63 -24.09 15.65
C LEU A 1047 3.25 -25.11 16.74
N ALA A 1048 2.46 -24.70 17.73
CA ALA A 1048 1.95 -25.60 18.77
C ALA A 1048 0.99 -26.66 18.17
N ASN A 1049 0.14 -26.26 17.22
CA ASN A 1049 -0.81 -27.13 16.52
C ASN A 1049 -0.12 -28.11 15.54
N THR A 1050 1.09 -27.81 15.04
CA THR A 1050 1.85 -28.74 14.19
C THR A 1050 2.77 -29.68 14.97
N LEU A 1051 3.06 -29.39 16.25
CA LEU A 1051 3.87 -30.21 17.17
C LEU A 1051 2.96 -30.98 18.17
N ASP A 1052 1.88 -31.53 17.61
CA ASP A 1052 0.64 -31.93 18.30
C ASP A 1052 0.86 -32.99 19.40
N ALA A 1053 0.78 -32.54 20.66
CA ALA A 1053 0.69 -33.40 21.85
C ALA A 1053 0.13 -32.58 23.03
N MET A 1054 -1.11 -32.93 23.41
CA MET A 1054 -2.00 -32.32 24.42
C MET A 1054 -2.59 -30.93 24.09
N PRO A 1055 -3.90 -30.72 24.32
CA PRO A 1055 -4.51 -29.40 24.22
C PRO A 1055 -4.05 -28.53 25.40
N MET A 1056 -3.57 -27.32 25.12
CA MET A 1056 -3.51 -26.30 26.15
C MET A 1056 -4.91 -25.73 26.37
N ASP A 1057 -5.48 -25.97 27.55
CA ASP A 1057 -6.59 -25.17 28.09
C ASP A 1057 -6.08 -23.75 28.34
N LEU A 1058 -6.00 -22.94 27.28
CA LEU A 1058 -5.90 -21.49 27.38
C LEU A 1058 -7.26 -20.97 27.88
N GLN A 1059 -7.47 -21.06 29.19
CA GLN A 1059 -8.51 -20.29 29.86
C GLN A 1059 -8.20 -18.80 29.68
N PHE A 1060 -8.81 -18.21 28.66
CA PHE A 1060 -9.01 -16.77 28.62
C PHE A 1060 -9.90 -16.42 29.80
N ASP A 1061 -9.29 -15.92 30.87
CA ASP A 1061 -10.02 -15.32 31.98
C ASP A 1061 -10.65 -14.02 31.46
N THR A 1062 -11.85 -14.13 30.87
CA THR A 1062 -12.61 -13.02 30.31
C THR A 1062 -13.23 -12.21 31.44
N GLY A 1063 -12.37 -11.50 32.17
CA GLY A 1063 -12.72 -10.50 33.17
C GLY A 1063 -13.36 -9.23 32.59
N LEU A 1064 -14.35 -9.38 31.70
CA LEU A 1064 -15.19 -8.31 31.17
C LEU A 1064 -16.52 -8.27 31.94
N GLY A 1065 -16.42 -7.95 33.24
CA GLY A 1065 -17.56 -7.55 34.06
C GLY A 1065 -17.97 -6.10 33.78
N LEU A 1066 -18.49 -5.81 32.59
CA LEU A 1066 -19.02 -4.49 32.22
C LEU A 1066 -20.38 -4.57 31.51
N TYR A 1067 -21.43 -4.82 32.30
CA TYR A 1067 -22.81 -4.43 31.98
C TYR A 1067 -23.60 -4.23 33.30
N ASP A 1068 -23.37 -3.11 33.97
CA ASP A 1068 -24.41 -2.36 34.70
C ASP A 1068 -23.86 -1.03 35.24
N ALA A 1069 -24.08 0.06 34.48
CA ALA A 1069 -23.82 1.43 34.93
C ALA A 1069 -24.68 2.46 34.17
N GLY A 1070 -25.96 2.14 33.98
CA GLY A 1070 -26.95 3.13 33.58
C GLY A 1070 -27.51 3.88 34.81
N VAL A 1071 -27.68 5.19 34.68
CA VAL A 1071 -28.47 6.06 35.59
C VAL A 1071 -27.88 6.34 36.99
N ALA A 1072 -27.26 7.52 37.15
CA ALA A 1072 -27.66 8.57 38.11
C ALA A 1072 -26.52 9.57 38.43
N ALA A 1073 -26.52 10.74 37.78
CA ALA A 1073 -25.64 11.87 38.16
C ALA A 1073 -26.30 13.24 37.95
N GLN A 1074 -27.46 13.46 38.56
CA GLN A 1074 -27.99 14.80 38.83
C GLN A 1074 -28.64 14.85 40.21
N GLN A 1075 -28.46 15.99 40.89
CA GLN A 1075 -28.99 16.33 42.22
C GLN A 1075 -28.43 15.54 43.42
N LYS A 1076 -27.54 16.17 44.20
CA LYS A 1076 -28.01 16.90 45.41
C LYS A 1076 -26.91 17.71 46.11
N THR A 1077 -27.17 19.01 46.20
CA THR A 1077 -26.63 19.92 47.20
C THR A 1077 -27.22 19.63 48.60
N THR A 1078 -26.61 20.23 49.64
CA THR A 1078 -27.11 20.43 51.02
C THR A 1078 -27.33 19.23 51.95
N THR A 1079 -26.39 19.04 52.90
CA THR A 1079 -26.50 19.05 54.39
C THR A 1079 -25.10 18.67 54.92
N VAL A 1080 -24.28 19.49 55.60
CA VAL A 1080 -24.45 20.27 56.86
C VAL A 1080 -24.75 19.37 58.08
N ASN A 1081 -23.72 19.19 58.93
CA ASN A 1081 -23.74 18.71 60.33
C ASN A 1081 -24.27 17.26 60.55
N ASP A 1082 -23.89 16.45 61.55
CA ASP A 1082 -22.90 16.51 62.66
C ASP A 1082 -22.72 15.05 63.20
N GLU A 1083 -21.81 14.66 64.11
CA GLU A 1083 -20.79 15.36 64.93
C GLU A 1083 -19.61 14.40 65.26
N ARG A 1084 -18.42 14.96 65.58
CA ARG A 1084 -17.40 14.44 66.54
C ARG A 1084 -16.57 13.15 66.31
N ARG A 1085 -15.26 13.43 66.18
CA ARG A 1085 -14.12 13.03 67.08
C ARG A 1085 -13.83 11.53 67.34
N ALA A 1086 -12.71 11.08 66.78
CA ALA A 1086 -11.50 10.74 67.55
C ALA A 1086 -10.26 11.16 66.77
#